data_AF-A0A9D1ZHN0-F1
#
_entry.id   AF-A0A9D1ZHN0-F1
#
_cell.length_a   1.000
_cell.length_b   1.000
_cell.length_c   1.000
_cell.angle_alpha   90.00
_cell.angle_beta   90.00
_cell.angle_gamma   90.00
#
_symmetry.space_group_name_H-M   'P 1'
#
loop_
_entity.id
_entity.type
_entity.pdbx_description
1 polymer ?
#
loop_
_entity_poly.entity_id
_entity_poly.type
_entity_poly.pdbx_seq_one_letter_code
_entity_poly.pdbx_strand_id
1 'polypeptide(L)'
;MQQLREGFLNPITYETCQRIAEAATRRNKGEITDEEFEMFKSSEKLLLDSWTPMSTPRGNRRLNKEVIPNGLVMADLDHLDDPVGVYERCVRRLAEEGIVRLVHLTPSTSSDRRTGGLRIIFRQPEGMDIVQAQAWFYDQLSDVPEKCKDKHVKDFARISFLVPASYIIFPENGVDGLEEAFADISPVSVTTAPVHVASSSTPAPTYTSSTKTATADKDLPTEYMHIPYIDVANALISKLGGTPVQGQRNTRVHQLAVNLRAITDNDEALLRNIIPTFGLPEDEWRKTIHSACASDYPPLVTRLTQQVLTELKPGVEVPELPMPKKLPKLIGLVLEPIPEPYCAAVANAVLPAFATYLYNVTYTYIDGRDMESALMHVTIAPSSSGKSSTKDPIDHITARLRTRSAINRARSQQWKDQSVSRAANERALQRPKDLIIQYVQPDMYPAGLSERLADADGRFIFSQMDELDKLYKLKDERFTVIQCAFDCSEWGQERVGKESRSIMTPMKYNWVASTTPGGARNFFGRRLTDGTLNRMNISTIPQREIGSPMPRFGKYTEKWEAKLAKYLDNLEAATGHVRCPQAERLAEALDRELKDIAVATNDRTYETLSFRANVIGFRKAMVLWLANGCVWEKAIEDFVRWSVHYDLSCKYRFFGEAIARAEAEDNSCIGRRGPVNLVAELPDPFTVDDLLRKRAELGNPTDVHHAKDQIGAWVRRHLVELGTEPGTYIKCRK
;
A
#
# COMPACT_ATOMS: atom_id res chain seq x y z
N MET A 1 -9.08 -11.86 -25.85
CA MET A 1 -8.54 -11.02 -26.94
C MET A 1 -8.70 -9.53 -26.66
N GLN A 2 -9.92 -8.99 -26.46
CA GLN A 2 -10.11 -7.56 -26.19
C GLN A 2 -9.26 -7.02 -25.00
N GLN A 3 -9.28 -7.68 -23.85
CA GLN A 3 -8.46 -7.28 -22.69
C GLN A 3 -6.95 -7.29 -22.97
N LEU A 4 -6.50 -8.22 -23.82
CA LEU A 4 -5.09 -8.32 -24.21
C LEU A 4 -4.70 -7.14 -25.11
N ARG A 5 -5.57 -6.78 -26.06
CA ARG A 5 -5.43 -5.61 -26.94
C ARG A 5 -5.42 -4.30 -26.15
N GLU A 6 -6.34 -4.14 -25.20
CA GLU A 6 -6.39 -2.97 -24.31
C GLU A 6 -5.09 -2.83 -23.49
N GLY A 7 -4.54 -3.94 -22.99
CA GLY A 7 -3.29 -3.93 -22.23
C GLY A 7 -2.04 -3.58 -23.05
N PHE A 8 -1.97 -3.99 -24.33
CA PHE A 8 -0.89 -3.57 -25.25
C PHE A 8 -0.98 -2.08 -25.63
N LEU A 9 -2.18 -1.51 -25.65
CA LEU A 9 -2.43 -0.09 -25.98
C LEU A 9 -2.44 0.83 -24.76
N ASN A 10 -2.25 0.28 -23.56
CA ASN A 10 -2.28 1.04 -22.30
C ASN A 10 -1.08 2.03 -22.23
N PRO A 11 -1.34 3.35 -22.09
CA PRO A 11 -0.29 4.36 -21.97
C PRO A 11 0.66 4.13 -20.78
N ILE A 12 0.16 3.57 -19.68
CA ILE A 12 0.97 3.26 -18.49
C ILE A 12 1.99 2.16 -18.81
N THR A 13 1.59 1.15 -19.58
CA THR A 13 2.49 0.09 -20.07
C THR A 13 3.59 0.67 -20.94
N TYR A 14 3.26 1.63 -21.82
CA TYR A 14 4.24 2.33 -22.66
C TYR A 14 5.27 3.11 -21.83
N GLU A 15 4.81 3.99 -20.94
CA GLU A 15 5.69 4.82 -20.10
C GLU A 15 6.57 3.98 -19.17
N THR A 16 6.02 2.92 -18.60
CA THR A 16 6.75 2.03 -17.69
C THR A 16 7.82 1.23 -18.43
N CYS A 17 7.51 0.68 -19.61
CA CYS A 17 8.52 0.02 -20.44
C CYS A 17 9.60 1.01 -20.93
N GLN A 18 9.26 2.26 -21.22
CA GLN A 18 10.26 3.28 -21.56
C GLN A 18 11.24 3.54 -20.41
N ARG A 19 10.74 3.72 -19.17
CA ARG A 19 11.61 3.91 -17.99
C ARG A 19 12.54 2.73 -17.76
N ILE A 20 12.04 1.50 -17.91
CA ILE A 20 12.88 0.28 -17.79
C ILE A 20 13.92 0.23 -18.92
N ALA A 21 13.53 0.55 -20.15
CA ALA A 21 14.43 0.56 -21.30
C ALA A 21 15.54 1.61 -21.18
N GLU A 22 15.23 2.80 -20.64
CA GLU A 22 16.21 3.84 -20.32
C GLU A 22 17.18 3.39 -19.24
N ALA A 23 16.68 2.79 -18.16
CA ALA A 23 17.53 2.23 -17.11
C ALA A 23 18.45 1.12 -17.64
N ALA A 24 17.95 0.26 -18.54
CA ALA A 24 18.75 -0.78 -19.19
C ALA A 24 19.88 -0.17 -20.03
N THR A 25 19.60 0.91 -20.76
CA THR A 25 20.62 1.67 -21.52
C THR A 25 21.66 2.28 -20.59
N ARG A 26 21.25 2.87 -19.46
CA ARG A 26 22.16 3.45 -18.46
C ARG A 26 23.06 2.38 -17.83
N ARG A 27 22.52 1.20 -17.52
CA ARG A 27 23.29 0.04 -17.05
C ARG A 27 24.32 -0.40 -18.09
N ASN A 28 23.93 -0.51 -19.36
CA ASN A 28 24.85 -0.91 -20.43
C ASN A 28 25.97 0.11 -20.66
N LYS A 29 25.75 1.38 -20.33
CA LYS A 29 26.77 2.44 -20.32
C LYS A 29 27.63 2.47 -19.05
N GLY A 30 27.33 1.62 -18.06
CA GLY A 30 27.99 1.59 -16.75
C GLY A 30 27.61 2.75 -15.83
N GLU A 31 26.51 3.47 -16.10
CA GLU A 31 26.04 4.60 -15.28
C GLU A 31 25.30 4.16 -14.01
N ILE A 32 24.76 2.94 -14.00
CA ILE A 32 24.17 2.27 -12.85
C ILE A 32 24.65 0.82 -12.82
N THR A 33 24.76 0.25 -11.62
CA THR A 33 25.17 -1.15 -11.41
C THR A 33 24.09 -2.14 -11.84
N ASP A 34 24.48 -3.40 -12.05
CA ASP A 34 23.52 -4.48 -12.31
C ASP A 34 22.51 -4.65 -11.17
N GLU A 35 22.94 -4.51 -9.91
CA GLU A 35 22.06 -4.60 -8.74
C GLU A 35 21.03 -3.46 -8.69
N GLU A 36 21.45 -2.21 -8.95
CA GLU A 36 20.56 -1.05 -9.02
C GLU A 36 19.55 -1.18 -10.16
N PHE A 37 19.98 -1.70 -11.31
CA PHE A 37 19.07 -1.98 -12.42
C PHE A 37 18.07 -3.08 -12.08
N GLU A 38 18.49 -4.19 -11.47
CA GLU A 38 17.59 -5.28 -11.08
C GLU A 38 16.56 -4.83 -10.04
N MET A 39 16.95 -3.99 -9.07
CA MET A 39 16.03 -3.37 -8.11
C MET A 39 15.02 -2.45 -8.80
N PHE A 40 15.48 -1.52 -9.65
CA PHE A 40 14.62 -0.60 -10.38
C PHE A 40 13.65 -1.33 -11.33
N LYS A 41 14.16 -2.30 -12.08
CA LYS A 41 13.37 -3.14 -12.99
C LYS A 41 12.30 -3.91 -12.22
N SER A 42 12.62 -4.44 -11.04
CA SER A 42 11.67 -5.19 -10.21
C SER A 42 10.55 -4.30 -9.67
N SER A 43 10.85 -3.07 -9.26
CA SER A 43 9.83 -2.11 -8.82
C SER A 43 8.94 -1.62 -9.95
N GLU A 44 9.50 -1.32 -11.12
CA GLU A 44 8.73 -0.83 -12.27
C GLU A 44 7.84 -1.92 -12.89
N LYS A 45 8.29 -3.19 -12.91
CA LYS A 45 7.48 -4.32 -13.40
C LYS A 45 6.20 -4.54 -12.59
N LEU A 46 6.10 -4.05 -11.35
CA LEU A 46 4.86 -4.10 -10.55
C LEU A 46 3.74 -3.21 -11.10
N LEU A 47 4.08 -2.24 -11.95
CA LEU A 47 3.13 -1.34 -12.61
C LEU A 47 2.63 -1.89 -13.95
N LEU A 48 3.22 -2.99 -14.44
CA LEU A 48 2.82 -3.62 -15.70
C LEU A 48 1.70 -4.63 -15.46
N ASP A 49 0.67 -4.58 -16.30
CA ASP A 49 -0.32 -5.64 -16.39
C ASP A 49 0.33 -6.97 -16.78
N SER A 50 -0.28 -8.09 -16.38
CA SER A 50 0.22 -9.42 -16.70
C SER A 50 -0.90 -10.35 -17.16
N TRP A 51 -0.56 -11.27 -18.05
CA TRP A 51 -1.45 -12.29 -18.59
C TRP A 51 -0.82 -13.67 -18.52
N THR A 52 -1.61 -14.74 -18.69
CA THR A 52 -1.16 -16.13 -18.70
C THR A 52 -1.23 -16.67 -20.13
N PRO A 53 -0.12 -16.69 -20.89
CA PRO A 53 -0.17 -17.01 -22.31
C PRO A 53 -0.58 -18.46 -22.60
N MET A 54 -0.22 -19.38 -21.69
CA MET A 54 -0.38 -20.83 -21.86
C MET A 54 -1.70 -21.39 -21.29
N SER A 55 -2.51 -20.54 -20.64
CA SER A 55 -3.74 -21.00 -19.98
C SER A 55 -4.74 -19.90 -19.69
N THR A 56 -5.99 -20.31 -19.49
CA THR A 56 -7.09 -19.46 -19.04
C THR A 56 -7.44 -19.78 -17.58
N PRO A 57 -7.43 -18.82 -16.64
CA PRO A 57 -7.78 -19.06 -15.24
C PRO A 57 -9.27 -19.44 -15.06
N ARG A 58 -9.57 -20.43 -14.20
CA ARG A 58 -10.94 -20.64 -13.68
C ARG A 58 -11.18 -19.67 -12.50
N GLY A 59 -11.67 -18.47 -12.81
CA GLY A 59 -11.96 -17.44 -11.80
C GLY A 59 -10.73 -16.60 -11.42
N ASN A 60 -10.71 -16.03 -10.21
CA ASN A 60 -9.73 -15.01 -9.79
C ASN A 60 -8.40 -15.56 -9.24
N ARG A 61 -8.14 -16.87 -9.33
CA ARG A 61 -6.95 -17.52 -8.75
C ARG A 61 -6.03 -18.11 -9.82
N ARG A 62 -4.72 -17.97 -9.61
CA ARG A 62 -3.65 -18.37 -10.54
C ARG A 62 -2.86 -19.58 -10.01
N LEU A 63 -3.56 -20.63 -9.57
CA LEU A 63 -2.91 -21.90 -9.16
C LEU A 63 -2.85 -22.84 -10.37
N ASN A 64 -1.74 -23.57 -10.55
CA ASN A 64 -1.54 -24.48 -11.70
C ASN A 64 -2.66 -25.54 -11.86
N LYS A 65 -3.32 -25.92 -10.77
CA LYS A 65 -4.46 -26.86 -10.76
C LYS A 65 -5.81 -26.21 -11.15
N GLU A 66 -5.86 -24.88 -11.23
CA GLU A 66 -7.08 -24.07 -11.44
C GLU A 66 -7.05 -23.35 -12.79
N VAL A 67 -6.02 -23.56 -13.62
CA VAL A 67 -5.93 -23.01 -14.97
C VAL A 67 -6.28 -24.07 -16.02
N ILE A 68 -6.90 -23.65 -17.10
CA ILE A 68 -7.22 -24.49 -18.26
C ILE A 68 -6.16 -24.24 -19.33
N PRO A 69 -5.30 -25.21 -19.67
CA PRO A 69 -4.36 -25.06 -20.78
C PRO A 69 -5.07 -24.73 -22.09
N ASN A 70 -4.50 -23.82 -22.87
CA ASN A 70 -5.07 -23.35 -24.13
C ASN A 70 -4.31 -23.88 -25.36
N GLY A 71 -3.37 -24.81 -25.18
CA GLY A 71 -2.56 -25.38 -26.26
C GLY A 71 -1.42 -24.46 -26.75
N LEU A 72 -1.10 -23.41 -25.99
CA LEU A 72 0.05 -22.54 -26.25
C LEU A 72 1.18 -22.79 -25.27
N VAL A 73 2.40 -22.53 -25.73
CA VAL A 73 3.62 -22.57 -24.93
C VAL A 73 4.37 -21.25 -25.11
N MET A 74 4.97 -20.77 -24.02
CA MET A 74 5.81 -19.58 -23.99
C MET A 74 7.28 -19.99 -23.94
N ALA A 75 8.11 -19.38 -24.77
CA ALA A 75 9.57 -19.46 -24.71
C ALA A 75 10.16 -18.06 -24.50
N ASP A 76 11.20 -17.98 -23.67
CA ASP A 76 11.89 -16.75 -23.34
C ASP A 76 13.35 -16.84 -23.82
N LEU A 77 13.77 -15.84 -24.59
CA LEU A 77 15.16 -15.63 -24.97
C LEU A 77 15.67 -14.36 -24.32
N ASP A 78 16.65 -14.47 -23.43
CA ASP A 78 17.21 -13.33 -22.69
C ASP A 78 18.66 -13.04 -23.11
N HIS A 79 19.17 -11.87 -22.76
CA HIS A 79 20.56 -11.45 -23.01
C HIS A 79 20.97 -11.48 -24.50
N LEU A 80 20.07 -11.06 -25.38
CA LEU A 80 20.31 -10.94 -26.82
C LEU A 80 20.93 -9.57 -27.16
N ASP A 81 21.96 -9.56 -28.01
CA ASP A 81 22.62 -8.36 -28.54
C ASP A 81 21.97 -7.82 -29.84
N ASP A 82 20.91 -8.48 -30.31
CA ASP A 82 20.10 -8.06 -31.46
C ASP A 82 18.77 -8.85 -31.46
N PRO A 83 17.81 -8.53 -30.57
CA PRO A 83 16.58 -9.30 -30.45
C PRO A 83 15.74 -9.28 -31.73
N VAL A 84 15.71 -8.16 -32.45
CA VAL A 84 14.93 -8.06 -33.71
C VAL A 84 15.58 -8.91 -34.81
N GLY A 85 16.89 -8.86 -34.99
CA GLY A 85 17.54 -9.70 -36.00
C GLY A 85 17.57 -11.18 -35.63
N VAL A 86 17.54 -11.53 -34.34
CA VAL A 86 17.32 -12.93 -33.91
C VAL A 86 15.93 -13.42 -34.33
N TYR A 87 14.89 -12.59 -34.21
CA TYR A 87 13.58 -12.93 -34.76
C TYR A 87 13.66 -13.17 -36.28
N GLU A 88 14.25 -12.24 -37.03
CA GLU A 88 14.35 -12.34 -38.50
C GLU A 88 15.10 -13.60 -38.95
N ARG A 89 16.21 -13.95 -38.30
CA ARG A 89 17.06 -15.08 -38.69
C ARG A 89 16.53 -16.43 -38.21
N CYS A 90 15.93 -16.48 -37.01
CA CYS A 90 15.68 -17.75 -36.31
C CYS A 90 14.20 -18.06 -36.10
N VAL A 91 13.33 -17.06 -35.95
CA VAL A 91 11.94 -17.25 -35.50
C VAL A 91 10.92 -17.00 -36.61
N ARG A 92 11.22 -16.07 -37.54
CA ARG A 92 10.33 -15.64 -38.63
C ARG A 92 9.78 -16.81 -39.45
N ARG A 93 10.64 -17.77 -39.84
CA ARG A 93 10.21 -18.98 -40.57
C ARG A 93 9.11 -19.74 -39.83
N LEU A 94 9.23 -19.92 -38.52
CA LEU A 94 8.25 -20.62 -37.70
C LEU A 94 6.95 -19.80 -37.52
N ALA A 95 7.03 -18.48 -37.62
CA ALA A 95 5.85 -17.61 -37.65
C ALA A 95 5.10 -17.72 -38.98
N GLU A 96 5.83 -17.74 -40.11
CA GLU A 96 5.27 -17.93 -41.46
C GLU A 96 4.68 -19.33 -41.66
N GLU A 97 5.27 -20.35 -41.04
CA GLU A 97 4.73 -21.73 -40.99
C GLU A 97 3.50 -21.86 -40.08
N GLY A 98 3.09 -20.78 -39.40
CA GLY A 98 1.94 -20.79 -38.51
C GLY A 98 2.17 -21.62 -37.25
N ILE A 99 3.40 -21.75 -36.76
CA ILE A 99 3.74 -22.36 -35.47
C ILE A 99 3.76 -21.29 -34.37
N VAL A 100 4.40 -20.15 -34.63
CA VAL A 100 4.46 -19.00 -33.72
C VAL A 100 3.19 -18.15 -33.85
N ARG A 101 2.73 -17.57 -32.74
CA ARG A 101 1.46 -16.82 -32.62
C ARG A 101 1.67 -15.38 -32.20
N LEU A 102 2.69 -15.13 -31.39
CA LEU A 102 3.04 -13.79 -30.93
C LEU A 102 4.53 -13.74 -30.61
N VAL A 103 5.20 -12.69 -31.09
CA VAL A 103 6.56 -12.35 -30.67
C VAL A 103 6.58 -10.91 -30.23
N HIS A 104 7.12 -10.65 -29.04
CA HIS A 104 7.34 -9.30 -28.58
C HIS A 104 8.66 -9.16 -27.83
N LEU A 105 9.22 -7.95 -27.84
CA LEU A 105 10.37 -7.59 -27.01
C LEU A 105 10.01 -7.67 -25.52
N THR A 106 10.94 -8.08 -24.67
CA THR A 106 10.75 -8.06 -23.20
C THR A 106 10.84 -6.63 -22.66
N PRO A 107 10.22 -6.32 -21.50
CA PRO A 107 10.28 -4.98 -20.90
C PRO A 107 11.70 -4.46 -20.63
N SER A 108 12.68 -5.36 -20.51
CA SER A 108 14.10 -5.05 -20.25
C SER A 108 14.92 -4.77 -21.51
N THR A 109 14.29 -4.71 -22.67
CA THR A 109 14.96 -4.30 -23.91
C THR A 109 15.42 -2.85 -23.79
N SER A 110 16.68 -2.57 -24.11
CA SER A 110 17.27 -1.24 -24.04
C SER A 110 16.56 -0.25 -24.97
N SER A 111 16.62 1.04 -24.64
CA SER A 111 15.91 2.09 -25.39
C SER A 111 16.35 2.22 -26.85
N ASP A 112 17.60 1.85 -27.15
CA ASP A 112 18.16 1.76 -28.50
C ASP A 112 17.82 0.44 -29.23
N ARG A 113 17.08 -0.46 -28.57
CA ARG A 113 16.70 -1.81 -29.01
C ARG A 113 17.89 -2.70 -29.40
N ARG A 114 19.11 -2.35 -28.98
CA ARG A 114 20.32 -3.11 -29.29
C ARG A 114 20.51 -4.29 -28.35
N THR A 115 19.97 -4.28 -27.14
CA THR A 115 20.10 -5.41 -26.22
C THR A 115 18.78 -5.68 -25.53
N GLY A 116 18.46 -6.94 -25.25
CA GLY A 116 17.19 -7.27 -24.61
C GLY A 116 16.84 -8.74 -24.65
N GLY A 117 15.55 -9.02 -24.69
CA GLY A 117 15.04 -10.38 -24.82
C GLY A 117 13.81 -10.45 -25.72
N LEU A 118 13.52 -11.65 -26.19
CA LEU A 118 12.30 -11.98 -26.93
C LEU A 118 11.41 -12.88 -26.07
N ARG A 119 10.12 -12.58 -26.09
CA ARG A 119 9.10 -13.50 -25.63
C ARG A 119 8.33 -14.03 -26.82
N ILE A 120 8.27 -15.36 -26.93
CA ILE A 120 7.72 -16.07 -28.07
C ILE A 120 6.60 -16.98 -27.59
N ILE A 121 5.40 -16.80 -28.16
CA ILE A 121 4.25 -17.66 -27.90
C ILE A 121 4.01 -18.52 -29.14
N PHE A 122 3.98 -19.84 -28.98
CA PHE A 122 3.82 -20.78 -30.09
C PHE A 122 2.83 -21.90 -29.72
N ARG A 123 2.33 -22.59 -30.74
CA ARG A 123 1.43 -23.72 -30.56
C ARG A 123 2.19 -24.92 -29.99
N GLN A 124 1.63 -25.54 -28.96
CA GLN A 124 2.16 -26.78 -28.40
C GLN A 124 2.10 -27.90 -29.46
N PRO A 125 3.22 -28.56 -29.79
CA PRO A 125 3.20 -29.74 -30.66
C PRO A 125 2.38 -30.86 -30.04
N GLU A 126 1.71 -31.64 -30.89
CA GLU A 126 0.85 -32.73 -30.44
C GLU A 126 1.67 -33.83 -29.73
N GLY A 127 1.17 -34.31 -28.59
CA GLY A 127 1.80 -35.37 -27.82
C GLY A 127 3.00 -34.95 -26.95
N MET A 128 3.39 -33.67 -26.96
CA MET A 128 4.47 -33.15 -26.12
C MET A 128 3.92 -32.45 -24.87
N ASP A 129 4.58 -32.60 -23.71
CA ASP A 129 4.35 -31.73 -22.56
C ASP A 129 5.04 -30.36 -22.70
N ILE A 130 4.87 -29.44 -21.74
CA ILE A 130 5.44 -28.08 -21.83
C ILE A 130 6.97 -28.11 -21.96
N VAL A 131 7.64 -28.98 -21.21
CA VAL A 131 9.09 -29.06 -21.16
C VAL A 131 9.61 -29.60 -22.49
N GLN A 132 8.98 -30.65 -23.00
CA GLN A 132 9.27 -31.25 -24.31
C GLN A 132 9.01 -30.27 -25.44
N ALA A 133 7.90 -29.53 -25.40
CA ALA A 133 7.56 -28.53 -26.40
C ALA A 133 8.55 -27.36 -26.42
N GLN A 134 9.01 -26.89 -25.25
CA GLN A 134 10.04 -25.85 -25.17
C GLN A 134 11.40 -26.35 -25.66
N ALA A 135 11.80 -27.57 -25.29
CA ALA A 135 13.04 -28.18 -25.79
C ALA A 135 13.00 -28.34 -27.31
N TRP A 136 11.92 -28.90 -27.85
CA TRP A 136 11.70 -29.01 -29.29
C TRP A 136 11.77 -27.66 -29.99
N PHE A 137 11.14 -26.62 -29.41
CA PHE A 137 11.16 -25.28 -29.99
C PHE A 137 12.56 -24.67 -29.99
N TYR A 138 13.32 -24.83 -28.90
CA TYR A 138 14.71 -24.37 -28.82
C TYR A 138 15.65 -25.09 -29.78
N ASP A 139 15.40 -26.35 -30.10
CA ASP A 139 16.13 -27.10 -31.13
C ASP A 139 15.90 -26.55 -32.54
N GLN A 140 14.76 -25.87 -32.78
CA GLN A 140 14.50 -25.19 -34.05
C GLN A 140 15.29 -23.87 -34.20
N LEU A 141 15.91 -23.35 -33.13
CA LEU A 141 16.61 -22.08 -33.11
C LEU A 141 18.14 -22.27 -33.22
N SER A 142 18.59 -22.67 -34.40
CA SER A 142 19.98 -23.10 -34.66
C SER A 142 21.06 -22.02 -34.45
N ASP A 143 20.71 -20.73 -34.49
CA ASP A 143 21.66 -19.61 -34.38
C ASP A 143 21.50 -18.77 -33.09
N VAL A 144 20.80 -19.31 -32.07
CA VAL A 144 20.66 -18.66 -30.76
C VAL A 144 21.61 -19.30 -29.74
N PRO A 145 22.52 -18.54 -29.11
CA PRO A 145 23.42 -19.08 -28.09
C PRO A 145 22.67 -19.74 -26.94
N GLU A 146 23.17 -20.88 -26.45
CA GLU A 146 22.50 -21.65 -25.38
C GLU A 146 22.31 -20.82 -24.10
N LYS A 147 23.26 -19.91 -23.79
CA LYS A 147 23.17 -18.96 -22.67
C LYS A 147 21.97 -18.01 -22.74
N CYS A 148 21.39 -17.83 -23.94
CA CYS A 148 20.27 -16.94 -24.18
C CYS A 148 18.93 -17.67 -24.09
N LYS A 149 18.90 -19.00 -23.97
CA LYS A 149 17.67 -19.79 -23.86
C LYS A 149 17.34 -20.01 -22.38
N ASP A 150 16.17 -19.57 -21.93
CA ASP A 150 15.79 -19.71 -20.51
C ASP A 150 15.39 -21.15 -20.16
N LYS A 151 15.58 -21.53 -18.89
CA LYS A 151 15.26 -22.86 -18.35
C LYS A 151 13.76 -23.15 -18.47
N HIS A 152 13.44 -24.40 -18.81
CA HIS A 152 12.07 -24.85 -19.06
C HIS A 152 11.07 -24.48 -17.95
N VAL A 153 9.95 -23.91 -18.36
CA VAL A 153 8.79 -23.60 -17.52
C VAL A 153 7.98 -24.88 -17.32
N LYS A 154 7.66 -25.20 -16.07
CA LYS A 154 6.96 -26.46 -15.70
C LYS A 154 5.48 -26.25 -15.32
N ASP A 155 4.99 -25.02 -15.36
CA ASP A 155 3.63 -24.67 -14.96
C ASP A 155 2.88 -23.91 -16.07
N PHE A 156 1.58 -24.21 -16.21
CA PHE A 156 0.68 -23.52 -17.14
C PHE A 156 0.24 -22.15 -16.62
N ALA A 157 0.43 -21.87 -15.33
CA ALA A 157 0.02 -20.62 -14.68
C ALA A 157 1.06 -19.49 -14.79
N ARG A 158 2.17 -19.71 -15.52
CA ARG A 158 3.24 -18.73 -15.70
C ARG A 158 2.70 -17.44 -16.34
N ILE A 159 3.06 -16.33 -15.71
CA ILE A 159 2.64 -15.01 -16.16
C ILE A 159 3.68 -14.40 -17.11
N SER A 160 3.19 -13.65 -18.08
CA SER A 160 3.96 -12.72 -18.90
C SER A 160 3.50 -11.29 -18.60
N PHE A 161 4.43 -10.37 -18.43
CA PHE A 161 4.12 -8.94 -18.38
C PHE A 161 3.77 -8.42 -19.76
N LEU A 162 2.76 -7.57 -19.84
CA LEU A 162 2.40 -6.85 -21.06
C LEU A 162 3.44 -5.78 -21.37
N VAL A 163 3.56 -5.49 -22.67
CA VAL A 163 4.48 -4.50 -23.23
C VAL A 163 3.69 -3.54 -24.12
N PRO A 164 4.22 -2.37 -24.51
CA PRO A 164 3.50 -1.51 -25.44
C PRO A 164 3.35 -2.16 -26.82
N ALA A 165 2.32 -1.76 -27.57
CA ALA A 165 2.09 -2.18 -28.95
C ALA A 165 3.35 -2.09 -29.84
N SER A 166 4.18 -1.05 -29.64
CA SER A 166 5.43 -0.84 -30.38
C SER A 166 6.52 -1.91 -30.16
N TYR A 167 6.34 -2.82 -29.19
CA TYR A 167 7.25 -3.93 -28.89
C TYR A 167 6.83 -5.24 -29.55
N ILE A 168 5.63 -5.30 -30.13
CA ILE A 168 5.17 -6.46 -30.89
C ILE A 168 5.95 -6.51 -32.21
N ILE A 169 6.55 -7.67 -32.49
CA ILE A 169 7.28 -7.96 -33.72
C ILE A 169 6.42 -8.81 -34.66
N PHE A 170 5.69 -9.78 -34.09
CA PHE A 170 4.75 -10.61 -34.82
C PHE A 170 3.45 -10.75 -34.03
N PRO A 171 2.26 -10.59 -34.64
CA PRO A 171 2.02 -10.39 -36.08
C PRO A 171 2.49 -9.00 -36.59
N GLU A 172 2.83 -8.90 -37.87
CA GLU A 172 3.45 -7.69 -38.47
C GLU A 172 2.52 -6.46 -38.39
N ASN A 173 1.20 -6.67 -38.42
CA ASN A 173 0.19 -5.63 -38.20
C ASN A 173 0.01 -5.26 -36.71
N GLY A 174 0.92 -5.69 -35.84
CA GLY A 174 0.93 -5.39 -34.41
C GLY A 174 -0.32 -5.88 -33.69
N VAL A 175 -0.93 -4.99 -32.90
CA VAL A 175 -2.10 -5.32 -32.08
C VAL A 175 -3.33 -5.71 -32.93
N ASP A 176 -3.42 -5.18 -34.15
CA ASP A 176 -4.57 -5.42 -35.04
C ASP A 176 -4.54 -6.82 -35.66
N GLY A 177 -3.37 -7.46 -35.76
CA GLY A 177 -3.23 -8.84 -36.24
C GLY A 177 -3.47 -9.92 -35.18
N LEU A 178 -3.66 -9.55 -33.91
CA LEU A 178 -3.77 -10.52 -32.81
C LEU A 178 -5.01 -11.40 -32.91
N GLU A 179 -6.13 -10.89 -33.42
CA GLU A 179 -7.36 -11.70 -33.53
C GLU A 179 -7.21 -12.83 -34.55
N GLU A 180 -6.61 -12.54 -35.71
CA GLU A 180 -6.30 -13.52 -36.74
C GLU A 180 -5.24 -14.51 -36.26
N ALA A 181 -4.17 -14.01 -35.64
CA ALA A 181 -3.10 -14.86 -35.12
C ALA A 181 -3.61 -15.89 -34.12
N PHE A 182 -4.64 -15.58 -33.32
CA PHE A 182 -5.19 -16.50 -32.30
C PHE A 182 -6.52 -17.17 -32.70
N ALA A 183 -6.99 -16.99 -33.94
CA ALA A 183 -8.34 -17.39 -34.36
C ALA A 183 -8.61 -18.91 -34.29
N ASP A 184 -7.57 -19.73 -34.46
CA ASP A 184 -7.66 -21.19 -34.55
C ASP A 184 -7.31 -21.91 -33.23
N ILE A 185 -7.21 -21.16 -32.13
CA ILE A 185 -6.87 -21.68 -30.80
C ILE A 185 -8.15 -21.97 -30.02
N SER A 186 -8.51 -23.24 -29.91
CA SER A 186 -9.60 -23.73 -29.06
C SER A 186 -9.07 -24.30 -27.74
N PRO A 187 -9.84 -24.23 -26.62
CA PRO A 187 -9.45 -24.88 -25.38
C PRO A 187 -9.36 -26.41 -25.60
N VAL A 188 -8.16 -26.97 -25.49
CA VAL A 188 -7.92 -28.40 -25.63
C VAL A 188 -8.66 -29.14 -24.50
N SER A 189 -9.61 -29.98 -24.86
CA SER A 189 -10.17 -30.99 -23.95
C SER A 189 -9.11 -32.07 -23.77
N VAL A 190 -8.36 -32.03 -22.66
CA VAL A 190 -7.48 -33.13 -22.29
C VAL A 190 -8.36 -34.32 -21.92
N THR A 191 -8.32 -35.37 -22.75
CA THR A 191 -8.91 -36.67 -22.50
C THR A 191 -8.30 -37.26 -21.22
N THR A 192 -8.98 -37.10 -20.08
CA THR A 192 -8.70 -37.89 -18.89
C THR A 192 -9.14 -39.32 -19.16
N ALA A 193 -8.20 -40.23 -19.38
CA ALA A 193 -8.44 -41.65 -19.21
C ALA A 193 -8.90 -41.91 -17.76
N PRO A 194 -10.02 -42.64 -17.54
CA PRO A 194 -10.60 -42.80 -16.22
C PRO A 194 -9.82 -43.86 -15.45
N VAL A 195 -9.12 -43.47 -14.38
CA VAL A 195 -8.79 -44.41 -13.31
C VAL A 195 -9.97 -44.43 -12.35
N HIS A 196 -10.73 -45.51 -12.41
CA HIS A 196 -11.82 -45.83 -11.48
C HIS A 196 -11.38 -45.61 -10.03
N VAL A 197 -12.09 -44.73 -9.31
CA VAL A 197 -12.15 -44.78 -7.85
C VAL A 197 -13.60 -45.11 -7.50
N ALA A 198 -13.82 -46.35 -7.11
CA ALA A 198 -15.08 -46.80 -6.55
C ALA A 198 -15.37 -46.02 -5.26
N SER A 199 -16.57 -45.46 -5.19
CA SER A 199 -17.17 -44.90 -3.99
C SER A 199 -17.32 -46.00 -2.93
N SER A 200 -16.59 -45.86 -1.82
CA SER A 200 -16.98 -46.46 -0.54
C SER A 200 -16.98 -45.39 0.53
N SER A 201 -18.18 -45.06 0.96
CA SER A 201 -18.48 -44.28 2.16
C SER A 201 -18.05 -45.05 3.40
N THR A 202 -17.05 -44.55 4.13
CA THR A 202 -16.76 -44.96 5.53
C THR A 202 -16.15 -43.74 6.26
N PRO A 203 -16.38 -43.56 7.57
CA PRO A 203 -16.27 -42.27 8.24
C PRO A 203 -14.82 -41.79 8.36
N ALA A 204 -14.69 -40.47 8.58
CA ALA A 204 -13.43 -39.76 8.77
C ALA A 204 -12.48 -40.50 9.75
N PRO A 205 -11.22 -40.74 9.38
CA PRO A 205 -10.20 -41.05 10.38
C PRO A 205 -9.80 -39.72 11.02
N THR A 206 -10.07 -39.61 12.30
CA THR A 206 -9.35 -38.72 13.20
C THR A 206 -7.88 -39.12 13.14
N TYR A 207 -7.05 -38.34 12.45
CA TYR A 207 -5.60 -38.51 12.54
C TYR A 207 -5.17 -37.97 13.90
N THR A 208 -5.08 -38.88 14.88
CA THR A 208 -4.30 -38.68 16.08
C THR A 208 -2.89 -38.27 15.68
N SER A 209 -2.48 -37.09 16.14
CA SER A 209 -1.09 -36.69 16.21
C SER A 209 -0.29 -37.80 16.91
N SER A 210 0.46 -38.59 16.14
CA SER A 210 1.54 -39.38 16.70
C SER A 210 2.68 -38.41 17.01
N THR A 211 2.55 -37.72 18.14
CA THR A 211 3.67 -37.20 18.92
C THR A 211 4.65 -38.35 19.13
N LYS A 212 5.80 -38.30 18.48
CA LYS A 212 6.97 -38.96 19.05
C LYS A 212 7.26 -38.25 20.36
N THR A 213 6.99 -38.91 21.47
CA THR A 213 7.71 -38.72 22.73
C THR A 213 9.18 -39.08 22.44
N ALA A 214 9.92 -38.12 21.88
CA ALA A 214 11.36 -38.08 22.08
C ALA A 214 11.57 -37.61 23.52
N THR A 215 12.46 -38.27 24.23
CA THR A 215 13.06 -37.77 25.47
C THR A 215 13.37 -36.28 25.30
N ALA A 216 12.56 -35.42 25.95
CA ALA A 216 12.84 -34.01 26.00
C ALA A 216 14.15 -33.83 26.76
N ASP A 217 15.22 -33.46 26.05
CA ASP A 217 16.33 -32.78 26.70
C ASP A 217 15.73 -31.49 27.27
N LYS A 218 15.61 -31.43 28.60
CA LYS A 218 14.87 -30.38 29.32
C LYS A 218 15.52 -28.99 29.22
N ASP A 219 16.63 -28.86 28.51
CA ASP A 219 17.49 -27.66 28.50
C ASP A 219 17.54 -26.93 27.14
N LEU A 220 16.79 -27.36 26.11
CA LEU A 220 16.79 -26.70 24.79
C LEU A 220 15.75 -25.56 24.70
N PRO A 221 16.11 -24.38 24.16
CA PRO A 221 15.17 -23.27 23.93
C PRO A 221 14.00 -23.64 23.02
N THR A 222 12.79 -23.19 23.37
CA THR A 222 11.56 -23.51 22.62
C THR A 222 11.04 -22.38 21.74
N GLU A 223 11.58 -21.17 21.90
CA GLU A 223 11.12 -19.96 21.22
C GLU A 223 12.26 -19.07 20.74
N TYR A 224 11.99 -18.29 19.69
CA TYR A 224 12.84 -17.22 19.18
C TYR A 224 12.03 -15.94 19.06
N MET A 225 12.42 -14.87 19.76
CA MET A 225 11.71 -13.58 19.77
C MET A 225 10.21 -13.72 20.13
N HIS A 226 9.89 -14.54 21.14
CA HIS A 226 8.52 -14.89 21.57
C HIS A 226 7.66 -15.62 20.53
N ILE A 227 8.29 -16.20 19.50
CA ILE A 227 7.63 -17.06 18.51
C ILE A 227 8.13 -18.49 18.72
N PRO A 228 7.25 -19.49 18.97
CA PRO A 228 7.67 -20.87 19.09
C PRO A 228 8.41 -21.36 17.83
N TYR A 229 9.55 -22.02 17.99
CA TYR A 229 10.33 -22.53 16.86
C TYR A 229 9.52 -23.48 15.95
N ILE A 230 8.58 -24.21 16.54
CA ILE A 230 7.70 -25.13 15.82
C ILE A 230 6.76 -24.38 14.87
N ASP A 231 6.32 -23.18 15.24
CA ASP A 231 5.46 -22.35 14.40
C ASP A 231 6.24 -21.74 13.23
N VAL A 232 7.47 -21.30 13.50
CA VAL A 232 8.41 -20.85 12.44
C VAL A 232 8.67 -21.99 11.45
N ALA A 233 8.93 -23.20 11.93
CA ALA A 233 9.15 -24.36 11.08
C ALA A 233 7.91 -24.74 10.27
N ASN A 234 6.72 -24.74 10.87
CA ASN A 234 5.46 -25.02 10.17
C ASN A 234 5.15 -23.99 9.08
N ALA A 235 5.35 -22.71 9.37
CA ALA A 235 5.19 -21.65 8.38
C ALA A 235 6.21 -21.78 7.24
N LEU A 236 7.48 -22.10 7.54
CA LEU A 236 8.49 -22.40 6.53
C LEU A 236 8.12 -23.61 5.68
N ILE A 237 7.62 -24.70 6.28
CA ILE A 237 7.12 -25.88 5.56
C ILE A 237 6.02 -25.48 4.58
N SER A 238 5.06 -24.67 5.02
CA SER A 238 3.98 -24.16 4.17
C SER A 238 4.51 -23.34 3.00
N LYS A 239 5.43 -22.41 3.24
CA LYS A 239 6.01 -21.54 2.19
C LYS A 239 6.92 -22.29 1.23
N LEU A 240 7.58 -23.36 1.68
CA LEU A 240 8.39 -24.24 0.85
C LEU A 240 7.54 -25.25 0.05
N GLY A 241 6.20 -25.20 0.15
CA GLY A 241 5.28 -26.02 -0.64
C GLY A 241 4.64 -27.19 0.11
N GLY A 242 4.53 -27.11 1.45
CA GLY A 242 3.82 -28.09 2.28
C GLY A 242 4.60 -29.39 2.52
N THR A 243 3.93 -30.47 2.95
CA THR A 243 4.61 -31.75 3.21
C THR A 243 5.22 -32.33 1.92
N PRO A 244 6.52 -32.66 1.88
CA PRO A 244 7.20 -33.14 0.67
C PRO A 244 6.75 -34.55 0.28
N VAL A 245 6.59 -34.77 -1.03
CA VAL A 245 6.34 -36.10 -1.62
C VAL A 245 7.62 -36.95 -1.68
N GLN A 246 7.48 -38.26 -1.87
CA GLN A 246 8.62 -39.18 -2.00
C GLN A 246 9.56 -38.72 -3.13
N GLY A 247 10.86 -38.60 -2.85
CA GLY A 247 11.88 -38.05 -3.75
C GLY A 247 12.28 -36.59 -3.47
N GLN A 248 11.46 -35.80 -2.77
CA GLN A 248 11.78 -34.40 -2.39
C GLN A 248 12.11 -34.23 -0.90
N ARG A 249 12.03 -35.31 -0.12
CA ARG A 249 12.14 -35.29 1.35
C ARG A 249 13.51 -34.80 1.83
N ASN A 250 14.61 -35.32 1.27
CA ASN A 250 15.98 -34.90 1.61
C ASN A 250 16.20 -33.41 1.31
N THR A 251 15.81 -32.98 0.11
CA THR A 251 15.90 -31.57 -0.29
C THR A 251 15.12 -30.67 0.65
N ARG A 252 13.93 -31.10 1.10
CA ARG A 252 13.10 -30.32 2.02
C ARG A 252 13.71 -30.21 3.42
N VAL A 253 14.22 -31.31 3.97
CA VAL A 253 14.91 -31.32 5.26
C VAL A 253 16.13 -30.41 5.23
N HIS A 254 16.94 -30.50 4.17
CA HIS A 254 18.09 -29.63 3.98
C HIS A 254 17.70 -28.15 3.89
N GLN A 255 16.67 -27.82 3.09
CA GLN A 255 16.17 -26.44 2.97
C GLN A 255 15.67 -25.89 4.31
N LEU A 256 14.94 -26.69 5.10
CA LEU A 256 14.47 -26.27 6.42
C LEU A 256 15.64 -26.01 7.37
N ALA A 257 16.63 -26.90 7.41
CA ALA A 257 17.82 -26.73 8.24
C ALA A 257 18.60 -25.45 7.88
N VAL A 258 18.79 -25.17 6.58
CA VAL A 258 19.44 -23.93 6.12
C VAL A 258 18.67 -22.66 6.50
N ASN A 259 17.33 -22.70 6.49
CA ASN A 259 16.52 -21.54 6.87
C ASN A 259 16.51 -21.32 8.40
N LEU A 260 16.54 -22.41 9.19
CA LEU A 260 16.44 -22.36 10.64
C LEU A 260 17.77 -22.18 11.37
N ARG A 261 18.91 -22.55 10.77
CA ARG A 261 20.23 -22.51 11.45
C ARG A 261 20.64 -21.14 11.99
N ALA A 262 20.21 -20.05 11.35
CA ALA A 262 20.54 -18.69 11.78
C ALA A 262 19.79 -18.22 13.03
N ILE A 263 18.61 -18.79 13.30
CA ILE A 263 17.78 -18.43 14.46
C ILE A 263 17.89 -19.46 15.60
N THR A 264 18.64 -20.53 15.36
CA THR A 264 18.91 -21.64 16.30
C THR A 264 20.40 -21.72 16.65
N ASP A 265 21.17 -20.66 16.39
CA ASP A 265 22.63 -20.60 16.61
C ASP A 265 23.42 -21.78 16.00
N ASN A 266 22.90 -22.35 14.90
CA ASN A 266 23.44 -23.53 14.23
C ASN A 266 23.49 -24.79 15.13
N ASP A 267 22.64 -24.86 16.17
CA ASP A 267 22.53 -25.99 17.09
C ASP A 267 21.82 -27.18 16.42
N GLU A 268 22.59 -28.24 16.15
CA GLU A 268 22.08 -29.46 15.50
C GLU A 268 21.06 -30.21 16.38
N ALA A 269 21.18 -30.17 17.70
CA ALA A 269 20.24 -30.82 18.61
C ALA A 269 18.88 -30.09 18.60
N LEU A 270 18.90 -28.76 18.58
CA LEU A 270 17.70 -27.94 18.46
C LEU A 270 17.00 -28.14 17.10
N LEU A 271 17.76 -28.15 16.00
CA LEU A 271 17.21 -28.40 14.65
C LEU A 271 16.58 -29.79 14.52
N ARG A 272 17.16 -30.80 15.15
CA ARG A 272 16.61 -32.17 15.21
C ARG A 272 15.27 -32.22 15.96
N ASN A 273 15.07 -31.35 16.95
CA ASN A 273 13.81 -31.27 17.69
C ASN A 273 12.71 -30.55 16.89
N ILE A 274 13.10 -29.59 16.04
CA ILE A 274 12.16 -28.73 15.30
C ILE A 274 11.76 -29.32 13.94
N ILE A 275 12.70 -29.96 13.21
CA ILE A 275 12.49 -30.38 11.81
C ILE A 275 11.83 -31.77 11.76
N PRO A 276 10.67 -31.93 11.09
CA PRO A 276 10.06 -33.25 10.91
C PRO A 276 10.90 -34.19 10.05
N THR A 277 10.81 -35.49 10.28
CA THR A 277 11.52 -36.50 9.48
C THR A 277 10.95 -36.70 8.08
N PHE A 278 9.70 -36.30 7.86
CA PHE A 278 8.94 -36.52 6.61
C PHE A 278 8.95 -37.98 6.10
N GLY A 279 9.18 -38.95 6.99
CA GLY A 279 9.28 -40.37 6.63
C GLY A 279 10.62 -40.77 6.00
N LEU A 280 11.70 -40.02 6.24
CA LEU A 280 13.07 -40.45 5.94
C LEU A 280 13.61 -41.40 7.04
N PRO A 281 14.51 -42.34 6.68
CA PRO A 281 15.31 -43.09 7.66
C PRO A 281 16.07 -42.13 8.59
N GLU A 282 16.15 -42.49 9.87
CA GLU A 282 16.69 -41.58 10.90
C GLU A 282 18.15 -41.20 10.64
N ASP A 283 18.97 -42.14 10.16
CA ASP A 283 20.38 -41.88 9.82
C ASP A 283 20.53 -40.90 8.64
N GLU A 284 19.63 -40.98 7.66
CA GLU A 284 19.65 -40.12 6.46
C GLU A 284 19.16 -38.71 6.79
N TRP A 285 18.11 -38.61 7.62
CA TRP A 285 17.61 -37.35 8.14
C TRP A 285 18.65 -36.62 9.01
N ARG A 286 19.33 -37.35 9.93
CA ARG A 286 20.42 -36.78 10.75
C ARG A 286 21.58 -36.28 9.89
N LYS A 287 22.03 -37.06 8.92
CA LYS A 287 23.09 -36.66 7.97
C LYS A 287 22.72 -35.41 7.17
N THR A 288 21.45 -35.27 6.79
CA THR A 288 20.97 -34.13 6.01
C THR A 288 20.99 -32.84 6.83
N ILE A 289 20.59 -32.89 8.11
CA ILE A 289 20.69 -31.74 9.02
C ILE A 289 22.16 -31.39 9.29
N HIS A 290 23.00 -32.39 9.55
CA HIS A 290 24.44 -32.20 9.75
C HIS A 290 25.11 -31.50 8.55
N SER A 291 24.79 -31.95 7.33
CA SER A 291 25.28 -31.35 6.08
C SER A 291 24.90 -29.86 5.94
N ALA A 292 23.69 -29.49 6.36
CA ALA A 292 23.24 -28.10 6.33
C ALA A 292 23.95 -27.21 7.37
N CYS A 293 24.38 -27.79 8.50
CA CYS A 293 25.09 -27.08 9.57
C CYS A 293 26.59 -26.96 9.32
N ALA A 294 27.18 -27.91 8.58
CA ALA A 294 28.60 -27.99 8.23
C ALA A 294 29.02 -27.06 7.06
N SER A 295 28.20 -26.07 6.72
CA SER A 295 28.46 -25.14 5.62
C SER A 295 29.49 -24.07 6.00
N ASP A 296 30.45 -23.79 5.10
CA ASP A 296 31.50 -22.77 5.29
C ASP A 296 30.97 -21.31 5.36
N TYR A 297 29.68 -21.10 5.10
CA TYR A 297 29.05 -19.78 5.11
C TYR A 297 28.39 -19.48 6.47
N PRO A 298 28.59 -18.27 7.03
CA PRO A 298 27.94 -17.87 8.28
C PRO A 298 26.42 -18.07 8.24
N PRO A 299 25.80 -18.50 9.35
CA PRO A 299 24.36 -18.70 9.41
C PRO A 299 23.65 -17.33 9.45
N LEU A 300 23.28 -16.83 8.27
CA LEU A 300 22.53 -15.59 8.09
C LEU A 300 21.02 -15.86 8.03
N VAL A 301 20.21 -14.99 8.63
CA VAL A 301 18.75 -15.08 8.55
C VAL A 301 18.33 -14.91 7.08
N THR A 302 17.73 -15.96 6.51
CA THR A 302 17.29 -15.93 5.11
C THR A 302 16.11 -14.97 4.93
N ARG A 303 15.94 -14.42 3.73
CA ARG A 303 14.77 -13.58 3.39
C ARG A 303 13.44 -14.27 3.70
N LEU A 304 13.37 -15.59 3.48
CA LEU A 304 12.18 -16.39 3.76
C LEU A 304 11.91 -16.51 5.27
N THR A 305 12.95 -16.75 6.07
CA THR A 305 12.84 -16.78 7.54
C THR A 305 12.47 -15.41 8.08
N GLN A 306 13.03 -14.32 7.55
CA GLN A 306 12.66 -12.96 7.92
C GLN A 306 11.18 -12.65 7.61
N GLN A 307 10.67 -13.11 6.46
CA GLN A 307 9.24 -12.98 6.11
C GLN A 307 8.36 -13.77 7.07
N VAL A 308 8.70 -15.04 7.33
CA VAL A 308 7.95 -15.89 8.28
C VAL A 308 7.96 -15.29 9.69
N LEU A 309 9.10 -14.81 10.17
CA LEU A 309 9.20 -14.12 11.46
C LEU A 309 8.37 -12.83 11.49
N THR A 310 8.21 -12.14 10.36
CA THR A 310 7.37 -10.93 10.28
C THR A 310 5.89 -11.27 10.24
N GLU A 311 5.51 -12.37 9.59
CA GLU A 311 4.13 -12.88 9.54
C GLU A 311 3.69 -13.50 10.88
N LEU A 312 4.61 -14.18 11.57
CA LEU A 312 4.38 -14.84 12.86
C LEU A 312 4.68 -13.94 14.06
N LYS A 313 5.36 -12.80 13.84
CA LYS A 313 5.37 -11.73 14.85
C LYS A 313 3.91 -11.47 15.15
N PRO A 314 3.46 -11.62 16.41
CA PRO A 314 2.15 -11.14 16.77
C PRO A 314 2.14 -9.67 16.33
N GLY A 315 1.40 -9.37 15.26
CA GLY A 315 1.06 -7.99 14.96
C GLY A 315 0.52 -7.46 16.26
N VAL A 316 1.00 -6.31 16.73
CA VAL A 316 0.52 -5.70 17.98
C VAL A 316 -0.99 -5.86 17.95
N GLU A 317 -1.52 -6.78 18.75
CA GLU A 317 -2.95 -6.93 18.92
C GLU A 317 -3.31 -5.64 19.62
N VAL A 318 -3.69 -4.65 18.82
CA VAL A 318 -4.21 -3.41 19.34
C VAL A 318 -5.41 -3.86 20.14
N PRO A 319 -5.40 -3.73 21.48
CA PRO A 319 -6.48 -4.23 22.32
C PRO A 319 -7.78 -3.68 21.74
N GLU A 320 -8.78 -4.54 21.52
CA GLU A 320 -10.09 -4.04 21.10
C GLU A 320 -10.51 -2.98 22.12
N LEU A 321 -10.54 -1.71 21.72
CA LEU A 321 -10.98 -0.62 22.58
C LEU A 321 -12.50 -0.64 22.60
N PRO A 322 -13.14 -1.21 23.65
CA PRO A 322 -14.58 -1.36 23.66
C PRO A 322 -15.23 0.03 23.66
N MET A 323 -16.28 0.19 22.87
CA MET A 323 -17.05 1.42 22.86
C MET A 323 -17.65 1.70 24.25
N PRO A 324 -17.70 2.97 24.72
CA PRO A 324 -18.30 3.31 26.00
C PRO A 324 -19.76 2.86 26.08
N LYS A 325 -20.15 2.28 27.23
CA LYS A 325 -21.53 1.81 27.47
C LYS A 325 -22.55 2.94 27.46
N LYS A 326 -22.16 4.13 27.95
CA LYS A 326 -22.99 5.34 27.93
C LYS A 326 -22.51 6.24 26.81
N LEU A 327 -23.39 6.51 25.86
CA LEU A 327 -23.12 7.34 24.69
C LEU A 327 -23.77 8.72 24.83
N PRO A 328 -23.21 9.76 24.21
CA PRO A 328 -23.89 11.06 24.07
C PRO A 328 -25.27 10.84 23.49
N LYS A 329 -26.29 11.57 23.98
CA LYS A 329 -27.69 11.33 23.53
C LYS A 329 -27.85 11.35 22.01
N LEU A 330 -27.16 12.24 21.30
CA LEU A 330 -27.16 12.31 19.84
C LEU A 330 -26.58 11.04 19.20
N ILE A 331 -25.42 10.57 19.67
CA ILE A 331 -24.80 9.34 19.16
C ILE A 331 -25.65 8.12 19.49
N GLY A 332 -26.17 8.04 20.72
CA GLY A 332 -27.10 6.99 21.13
C GLY A 332 -28.33 6.94 20.21
N LEU A 333 -28.94 8.08 19.93
CA LEU A 333 -30.07 8.21 18.99
C LEU A 333 -29.70 7.65 17.60
N VAL A 334 -28.57 8.08 17.03
CA VAL A 334 -28.11 7.65 15.70
C VAL A 334 -27.86 6.15 15.62
N LEU A 335 -27.37 5.55 16.71
CA LEU A 335 -27.06 4.12 16.75
C LEU A 335 -28.25 3.22 17.14
N GLU A 336 -29.40 3.75 17.55
CA GLU A 336 -30.59 2.96 17.93
C GLU A 336 -30.93 1.83 16.91
N PRO A 337 -30.91 2.04 15.58
CA PRO A 337 -31.19 0.99 14.60
C PRO A 337 -29.93 0.26 14.09
N ILE A 338 -28.75 0.55 14.62
CA ILE A 338 -27.47 0.04 14.12
C ILE A 338 -27.01 -1.18 14.93
N PRO A 339 -26.73 -2.32 14.29
CA PRO A 339 -26.14 -3.49 14.96
C PRO A 339 -24.75 -3.20 15.51
N GLU A 340 -24.42 -3.80 16.66
CA GLU A 340 -23.18 -3.59 17.42
C GLU A 340 -21.88 -3.57 16.57
N PRO A 341 -21.63 -4.50 15.61
CA PRO A 341 -20.38 -4.51 14.85
C PRO A 341 -20.16 -3.23 14.01
N TYR A 342 -21.21 -2.49 13.70
CA TYR A 342 -21.16 -1.28 12.88
C TYR A 342 -21.10 -0.01 13.71
N CYS A 343 -21.42 -0.08 15.00
CA CYS A 343 -21.58 1.09 15.87
C CYS A 343 -20.33 2.00 15.86
N ALA A 344 -19.13 1.42 15.97
CA ALA A 344 -17.88 2.19 15.99
C ALA A 344 -17.63 2.96 14.70
N ALA A 345 -17.91 2.35 13.54
CA ALA A 345 -17.78 3.02 12.26
C ALA A 345 -18.85 4.11 12.08
N VAL A 346 -20.11 3.81 12.38
CA VAL A 346 -21.22 4.76 12.21
C VAL A 346 -21.07 5.97 13.15
N ALA A 347 -20.74 5.76 14.42
CA ALA A 347 -20.62 6.83 15.42
C ALA A 347 -19.58 7.88 15.04
N ASN A 348 -18.49 7.47 14.38
CA ASN A 348 -17.45 8.38 13.90
C ASN A 348 -17.80 8.99 12.54
N ALA A 349 -18.40 8.21 11.63
CA ALA A 349 -18.72 8.62 10.26
C ALA A 349 -19.79 9.72 10.15
N VAL A 350 -20.70 9.82 11.13
CA VAL A 350 -21.79 10.81 11.13
C VAL A 350 -21.37 12.22 11.53
N LEU A 351 -20.25 12.37 12.25
CA LEU A 351 -19.84 13.66 12.82
C LEU A 351 -19.48 14.72 11.76
N PRO A 352 -18.78 14.39 10.64
CA PRO A 352 -18.62 15.31 9.51
C PRO A 352 -19.95 15.87 8.96
N ALA A 353 -21.00 15.04 8.91
CA ALA A 353 -22.31 15.47 8.41
C ALA A 353 -22.96 16.48 9.36
N PHE A 354 -22.93 16.23 10.68
CA PHE A 354 -23.40 17.20 11.68
C PHE A 354 -22.61 18.51 11.64
N ALA A 355 -21.28 18.42 11.57
CA ALA A 355 -20.41 19.59 11.54
C ALA A 355 -20.69 20.53 10.35
N THR A 356 -21.24 20.01 9.26
CA THR A 356 -21.60 20.78 8.05
C THR A 356 -22.73 21.78 8.29
N TYR A 357 -23.55 21.58 9.33
CA TYR A 357 -24.63 22.50 9.69
C TYR A 357 -24.14 23.79 10.34
N LEU A 358 -22.93 23.79 10.90
CA LEU A 358 -22.37 24.96 11.55
C LEU A 358 -21.96 26.02 10.51
N TYR A 359 -22.34 27.26 10.76
CA TYR A 359 -22.01 28.40 9.91
C TYR A 359 -21.60 29.59 10.75
N ASN A 360 -20.43 30.16 10.43
CA ASN A 360 -19.86 31.28 11.17
C ASN A 360 -19.71 30.99 12.67
N VAL A 361 -19.25 29.77 13.00
CA VAL A 361 -18.99 29.33 14.37
C VAL A 361 -17.50 29.06 14.52
N THR A 362 -16.85 29.75 15.45
CA THR A 362 -15.43 29.56 15.78
C THR A 362 -15.26 29.26 17.26
N TYR A 363 -14.15 28.59 17.60
CA TYR A 363 -13.79 28.30 18.99
C TYR A 363 -12.26 28.16 19.11
N THR A 364 -11.71 28.58 20.25
CA THR A 364 -10.26 28.51 20.49
C THR A 364 -9.85 27.12 21.00
N TYR A 365 -8.86 26.50 20.36
CA TYR A 365 -8.24 25.26 20.85
C TYR A 365 -7.19 25.55 21.92
N ILE A 366 -6.71 24.51 22.61
CA ILE A 366 -5.73 24.62 23.71
C ILE A 366 -4.37 25.19 23.28
N ASP A 367 -4.09 25.27 21.96
CA ASP A 367 -2.90 25.93 21.41
C ASP A 367 -3.09 27.45 21.15
N GLY A 368 -4.27 27.99 21.49
CA GLY A 368 -4.62 29.40 21.32
C GLY A 368 -5.13 29.79 19.94
N ARG A 369 -5.28 28.85 19.00
CA ARG A 369 -5.80 29.14 17.65
C ARG A 369 -7.32 28.97 17.59
N ASP A 370 -7.97 29.89 16.89
CA ASP A 370 -9.36 29.75 16.53
C ASP A 370 -9.54 28.71 15.43
N MET A 371 -10.54 27.85 15.59
CA MET A 371 -10.84 26.74 14.69
C MET A 371 -12.31 26.73 14.31
N GLU A 372 -12.59 26.17 13.14
CA GLU A 372 -13.92 25.76 12.69
C GLU A 372 -14.04 24.23 12.69
N SER A 373 -15.27 23.73 12.55
CA SER A 373 -15.61 22.30 12.62
C SER A 373 -15.31 21.54 11.33
N ALA A 374 -14.07 21.61 10.86
CA ALA A 374 -13.59 20.77 9.75
C ALA A 374 -13.33 19.33 10.22
N LEU A 375 -14.13 18.39 9.71
CA LEU A 375 -14.07 16.97 10.04
C LEU A 375 -14.14 16.12 8.77
N MET A 376 -13.21 15.17 8.67
CA MET A 376 -13.12 14.20 7.58
C MET A 376 -13.00 12.80 8.17
N HIS A 377 -13.68 11.82 7.57
CA HIS A 377 -13.73 10.47 8.09
C HIS A 377 -13.55 9.40 7.00
N VAL A 378 -12.76 8.36 7.28
CA VAL A 378 -12.60 7.20 6.41
C VAL A 378 -12.86 5.91 7.17
N THR A 379 -13.83 5.11 6.69
CA THR A 379 -14.05 3.74 7.20
C THR A 379 -13.22 2.75 6.37
N ILE A 380 -12.26 2.07 7.00
CA ILE A 380 -11.43 1.03 6.37
C ILE A 380 -11.91 -0.34 6.84
N ALA A 381 -12.47 -1.15 5.93
CA ALA A 381 -12.89 -2.51 6.25
C ALA A 381 -12.85 -3.43 5.02
N PRO A 382 -12.73 -4.76 5.19
CA PRO A 382 -12.74 -5.71 4.08
C PRO A 382 -13.97 -5.56 3.17
N SER A 383 -13.86 -6.08 1.95
CA SER A 383 -14.99 -6.14 1.02
C SER A 383 -16.15 -6.91 1.66
N SER A 384 -17.38 -6.46 1.37
CA SER A 384 -18.61 -7.07 1.91
C SER A 384 -18.72 -7.10 3.44
N SER A 385 -17.93 -6.31 4.17
CA SER A 385 -18.04 -6.22 5.64
C SER A 385 -19.22 -5.38 6.12
N GLY A 386 -19.95 -4.68 5.23
CA GLY A 386 -21.05 -3.79 5.58
C GLY A 386 -20.67 -2.32 5.73
N LYS A 387 -19.67 -1.84 4.97
CA LYS A 387 -19.23 -0.43 4.97
C LYS A 387 -20.35 0.57 4.66
N SER A 388 -21.34 0.15 3.87
CA SER A 388 -22.53 0.94 3.55
C SER A 388 -23.46 1.18 4.75
N SER A 389 -23.22 0.56 5.91
CA SER A 389 -23.97 0.81 7.15
C SER A 389 -23.91 2.26 7.62
N THR A 390 -22.88 3.01 7.23
CA THR A 390 -22.80 4.45 7.51
C THR A 390 -23.72 5.28 6.63
N LYS A 391 -24.24 4.72 5.53
CA LYS A 391 -24.93 5.49 4.50
C LYS A 391 -26.27 6.04 4.94
N ASP A 392 -27.13 5.14 5.41
CA ASP A 392 -28.48 5.44 5.84
C ASP A 392 -28.56 6.51 6.95
N PRO A 393 -27.80 6.43 8.08
CA PRO A 393 -27.82 7.51 9.08
C PRO A 393 -27.35 8.86 8.53
N ILE A 394 -26.35 8.87 7.65
CA ILE A 394 -25.84 10.10 7.02
C ILE A 394 -26.88 10.66 6.04
N ASP A 395 -27.64 9.80 5.37
CA ASP A 395 -28.71 10.20 4.47
C ASP A 395 -29.80 10.97 5.21
N HIS A 396 -30.20 10.47 6.38
CA HIS A 396 -31.15 11.15 7.28
C HIS A 396 -30.58 12.48 7.81
N ILE A 397 -29.33 12.49 8.28
CA ILE A 397 -28.68 13.73 8.77
C ILE A 397 -28.59 14.77 7.66
N THR A 398 -28.28 14.39 6.42
CA THR A 398 -28.05 15.33 5.31
C THR A 398 -29.30 15.63 4.47
N ALA A 399 -30.46 15.07 4.82
CA ALA A 399 -31.70 15.22 4.06
C ALA A 399 -32.05 16.70 3.81
N ARG A 400 -31.98 17.55 4.85
CA ARG A 400 -32.22 19.01 4.70
C ARG A 400 -31.19 19.68 3.78
N LEU A 401 -29.90 19.32 3.91
CA LEU A 401 -28.84 19.86 3.05
C LEU A 401 -29.06 19.48 1.59
N ARG A 402 -29.48 18.25 1.32
CA ARG A 402 -29.79 17.76 -0.03
C ARG A 402 -30.95 18.51 -0.66
N THR A 403 -32.05 18.69 0.08
CA THR A 403 -33.21 19.46 -0.39
C THR A 403 -32.83 20.90 -0.70
N ARG A 404 -32.15 21.61 0.23
CA ARG A 404 -31.65 22.98 0.01
C ARG A 404 -30.72 23.06 -1.21
N SER A 405 -29.82 22.10 -1.36
CA SER A 405 -28.87 22.06 -2.47
C SER A 405 -29.55 21.75 -3.80
N ALA A 406 -30.59 20.90 -3.83
CA ALA A 406 -31.34 20.56 -5.03
C ALA A 406 -32.10 21.77 -5.59
N ILE A 407 -32.76 22.53 -4.72
CA ILE A 407 -33.46 23.77 -5.10
C ILE A 407 -32.46 24.78 -5.69
N ASN A 408 -31.31 24.99 -5.03
CA ASN A 408 -30.30 25.94 -5.52
C ASN A 408 -29.59 25.45 -6.79
N ARG A 409 -29.43 24.14 -6.99
CA ARG A 409 -28.95 23.58 -8.26
C ARG A 409 -29.93 23.84 -9.39
N ALA A 410 -31.23 23.67 -9.18
CA ALA A 410 -32.24 23.97 -10.19
C ALA A 410 -32.20 25.45 -10.58
N ARG A 411 -32.07 26.36 -9.61
CA ARG A 411 -31.88 27.81 -9.86
C ARG A 411 -30.61 28.09 -10.67
N SER A 412 -29.49 27.46 -10.30
CA SER A 412 -28.22 27.58 -11.01
C SER A 412 -28.31 27.05 -12.45
N GLN A 413 -29.01 25.94 -12.66
CA GLN A 413 -29.22 25.36 -13.99
C GLN A 413 -30.12 26.23 -14.86
N GLN A 414 -31.24 26.73 -14.32
CA GLN A 414 -32.13 27.66 -15.03
C GLN A 414 -31.38 28.91 -15.50
N TRP A 415 -30.50 29.46 -14.66
CA TRP A 415 -29.65 30.58 -15.06
C TRP A 415 -28.68 30.21 -16.20
N LYS A 416 -28.07 29.01 -16.16
CA LYS A 416 -27.21 28.52 -17.25
C LYS A 416 -27.99 28.38 -18.55
N ASP A 417 -29.17 27.76 -18.50
CA ASP A 417 -30.02 27.54 -19.67
C ASP A 417 -30.45 28.88 -20.30
N GLN A 418 -30.88 29.84 -19.48
CA GLN A 418 -31.22 31.20 -19.92
C GLN A 418 -30.01 31.95 -20.50
N SER A 419 -28.81 31.72 -19.96
CA SER A 419 -27.58 32.35 -20.46
C SER A 419 -27.15 31.78 -21.82
N VAL A 420 -27.32 30.48 -22.03
CA VAL A 420 -27.00 29.81 -23.31
C VAL A 420 -28.03 30.15 -24.39
N SER A 421 -29.30 30.33 -24.03
CA SER A 421 -30.35 30.68 -25.00
C SER A 421 -30.30 32.13 -25.50
N ARG A 422 -29.46 32.99 -24.92
CA ARG A 422 -29.35 34.40 -25.32
C ARG A 422 -28.49 34.58 -26.56
N ALA A 423 -28.90 35.49 -27.44
CA ALA A 423 -28.11 35.90 -28.60
C ALA A 423 -26.84 36.65 -28.16
N ALA A 424 -25.76 36.54 -28.94
CA ALA A 424 -24.44 37.11 -28.63
C ALA A 424 -24.44 38.65 -28.39
N ASN A 425 -25.46 39.36 -28.87
CA ASN A 425 -25.60 40.81 -28.75
C ASN A 425 -26.38 41.25 -27.49
N GLU A 426 -26.94 40.31 -26.71
CA GLU A 426 -27.67 40.61 -25.49
C GLU A 426 -26.77 40.68 -24.26
N ARG A 427 -27.07 41.57 -23.31
CA ARG A 427 -26.30 41.68 -22.06
C ARG A 427 -26.28 40.34 -21.32
N ALA A 428 -25.11 39.92 -20.86
CA ALA A 428 -24.96 38.69 -20.09
C ALA A 428 -25.82 38.73 -18.81
N LEU A 429 -26.53 37.63 -18.53
CA LEU A 429 -27.30 37.45 -17.30
C LEU A 429 -26.36 37.33 -16.11
N GLN A 430 -26.59 38.11 -15.05
CA GLN A 430 -25.82 37.99 -13.82
C GLN A 430 -26.14 36.66 -13.13
N ARG A 431 -25.10 35.93 -12.72
CA ARG A 431 -25.25 34.71 -11.91
C ARG A 431 -25.94 35.05 -10.59
N PRO A 432 -26.90 34.23 -10.13
CA PRO A 432 -27.47 34.36 -8.78
C PRO A 432 -26.36 34.36 -7.73
N LYS A 433 -26.38 35.36 -6.84
CA LYS A 433 -25.35 35.56 -5.80
C LYS A 433 -25.68 34.85 -4.49
N ASP A 434 -26.91 34.40 -4.32
CA ASP A 434 -27.49 33.82 -3.10
C ASP A 434 -27.63 32.29 -3.18
N LEU A 435 -26.81 31.62 -3.99
CA LEU A 435 -26.80 30.16 -4.04
C LEU A 435 -26.24 29.62 -2.72
N ILE A 436 -26.89 28.58 -2.20
CA ILE A 436 -26.40 27.80 -1.05
C ILE A 436 -26.45 26.32 -1.43
N ILE A 437 -25.32 25.82 -1.94
CA ILE A 437 -25.16 24.41 -2.36
C ILE A 437 -24.14 23.77 -1.44
N GLN A 438 -24.61 22.99 -0.47
CA GLN A 438 -23.74 22.35 0.53
C GLN A 438 -23.53 20.88 0.27
N TYR A 439 -24.55 20.11 -0.09
CA TYR A 439 -24.37 18.70 -0.40
C TYR A 439 -23.85 18.56 -1.82
N VAL A 440 -22.61 18.10 -2.03
CA VAL A 440 -21.95 18.01 -3.34
C VAL A 440 -21.57 16.58 -3.70
N GLN A 441 -21.38 16.34 -5.00
CA GLN A 441 -20.92 15.03 -5.48
C GLN A 441 -19.41 14.95 -5.25
N PRO A 442 -18.86 13.80 -4.82
CA PRO A 442 -17.43 13.68 -4.54
C PRO A 442 -16.55 13.63 -5.79
N ASP A 443 -17.15 13.29 -6.93
CA ASP A 443 -16.46 12.98 -8.17
C ASP A 443 -16.25 14.25 -9.04
N MET A 444 -15.61 15.27 -8.46
CA MET A 444 -15.41 16.58 -9.07
C MET A 444 -13.93 16.86 -9.39
N TYR A 445 -13.70 17.56 -10.51
CA TYR A 445 -12.40 18.16 -10.83
C TYR A 445 -12.18 19.43 -9.98
N PRO A 446 -10.92 19.91 -9.82
CA PRO A 446 -10.62 21.08 -8.98
C PRO A 446 -11.46 22.33 -9.31
N ALA A 447 -11.68 22.62 -10.59
CA ALA A 447 -12.53 23.72 -11.04
C ALA A 447 -13.99 23.61 -10.58
N GLY A 448 -14.54 22.39 -10.54
CA GLY A 448 -15.89 22.14 -10.06
C GLY A 448 -15.98 22.27 -8.54
N LEU A 449 -14.95 21.81 -7.82
CA LEU A 449 -14.89 21.96 -6.36
C LEU A 449 -14.79 23.43 -5.95
N SER A 450 -13.95 24.24 -6.61
CA SER A 450 -13.82 25.67 -6.30
C SER A 450 -15.12 26.44 -6.56
N GLU A 451 -15.82 26.12 -7.66
CA GLU A 451 -17.14 26.67 -7.92
C GLU A 451 -18.16 26.32 -6.83
N ARG A 452 -18.14 25.08 -6.32
CA ARG A 452 -19.04 24.65 -5.24
C ARG A 452 -18.73 25.28 -3.89
N LEU A 453 -17.45 25.50 -3.58
CA LEU A 453 -17.07 26.25 -2.38
C LEU A 453 -17.58 27.70 -2.45
N ALA A 454 -17.49 28.33 -3.62
CA ALA A 454 -18.06 29.67 -3.82
C ALA A 454 -19.59 29.68 -3.73
N ASP A 455 -20.27 28.66 -4.26
CA ASP A 455 -21.74 28.48 -4.15
C ASP A 455 -22.22 28.13 -2.73
N ALA A 456 -21.31 27.86 -1.79
CA ALA A 456 -21.67 27.56 -0.40
C ALA A 456 -21.70 28.82 0.48
N ASP A 457 -21.23 29.97 -0.04
CA ASP A 457 -21.26 31.25 0.65
C ASP A 457 -20.66 31.17 2.07
N GLY A 458 -19.44 30.63 2.16
CA GLY A 458 -18.70 30.48 3.41
C GLY A 458 -19.24 29.40 4.37
N ARG A 459 -20.22 28.60 3.95
CA ARG A 459 -20.67 27.38 4.68
C ARG A 459 -19.81 26.19 4.31
N PHE A 460 -19.80 25.19 5.19
CA PHE A 460 -19.23 23.90 4.86
C PHE A 460 -20.02 23.21 3.75
N ILE A 461 -19.32 22.70 2.75
CA ILE A 461 -19.84 21.71 1.80
C ILE A 461 -19.60 20.29 2.35
N PHE A 462 -20.43 19.35 1.92
CA PHE A 462 -20.39 17.96 2.33
C PHE A 462 -20.46 16.98 1.17
N SER A 463 -19.61 15.96 1.22
CA SER A 463 -19.65 14.81 0.32
C SER A 463 -19.66 13.50 1.08
N GLN A 464 -20.39 12.54 0.52
CA GLN A 464 -20.38 11.16 0.95
C GLN A 464 -19.85 10.29 -0.19
N MET A 465 -18.85 9.48 0.10
CA MET A 465 -18.14 8.67 -0.88
C MET A 465 -18.24 7.19 -0.52
N ASP A 466 -18.77 6.38 -1.43
CA ASP A 466 -18.77 4.94 -1.25
C ASP A 466 -17.32 4.39 -1.34
N GLU A 467 -16.43 5.09 -2.06
CA GLU A 467 -15.01 4.74 -2.23
C GLU A 467 -14.11 5.98 -2.12
N LEU A 468 -12.99 5.86 -1.39
CA LEU A 468 -11.99 6.93 -1.22
C LEU A 468 -11.38 7.38 -2.55
N ASP A 469 -11.30 6.48 -3.53
CA ASP A 469 -10.70 6.71 -4.84
C ASP A 469 -11.46 7.74 -5.69
N LYS A 470 -12.68 8.15 -5.28
CA LYS A 470 -13.39 9.29 -5.90
C LYS A 470 -12.59 10.60 -5.82
N LEU A 471 -11.71 10.73 -4.83
CA LEU A 471 -10.79 11.87 -4.72
C LEU A 471 -9.70 11.87 -5.81
N TYR A 472 -9.48 10.79 -6.57
CA TYR A 472 -8.50 10.77 -7.66
C TYR A 472 -8.83 11.75 -8.80
N LYS A 473 -10.09 12.19 -8.95
CA LYS A 473 -10.42 13.25 -9.91
C LYS A 473 -9.82 14.62 -9.58
N LEU A 474 -9.39 14.82 -8.33
CA LEU A 474 -8.61 15.99 -7.93
C LEU A 474 -7.13 15.88 -8.33
N LYS A 475 -6.72 14.78 -8.98
CA LYS A 475 -5.35 14.53 -9.46
C LYS A 475 -4.33 14.80 -8.36
N ASP A 476 -3.29 15.57 -8.63
CA ASP A 476 -2.19 15.84 -7.70
C ASP A 476 -2.61 16.74 -6.53
N GLU A 477 -3.69 17.51 -6.67
CA GLU A 477 -4.20 18.41 -5.62
C GLU A 477 -4.99 17.69 -4.53
N ARG A 478 -5.30 16.40 -4.68
CA ARG A 478 -6.14 15.66 -3.72
C ARG A 478 -5.66 15.74 -2.27
N PHE A 479 -4.35 15.67 -2.05
CA PHE A 479 -3.76 15.76 -0.72
C PHE A 479 -3.75 17.20 -0.21
N THR A 480 -3.45 18.16 -1.08
CA THR A 480 -3.57 19.59 -0.79
C THR A 480 -4.99 19.95 -0.36
N VAL A 481 -6.01 19.45 -1.06
CA VAL A 481 -7.41 19.65 -0.70
C VAL A 481 -7.72 19.11 0.69
N ILE A 482 -7.22 17.93 1.07
CA ILE A 482 -7.39 17.37 2.42
C ILE A 482 -6.70 18.27 3.46
N GLN A 483 -5.49 18.74 3.18
CA GLN A 483 -4.74 19.62 4.08
C GLN A 483 -5.45 20.97 4.26
N CYS A 484 -5.82 21.62 3.16
CA CYS A 484 -6.57 22.86 3.16
C CYS A 484 -7.92 22.72 3.85
N ALA A 485 -8.62 21.58 3.66
CA ALA A 485 -9.90 21.32 4.30
C ALA A 485 -9.78 21.26 5.82
N PHE A 486 -8.74 20.58 6.31
CA PHE A 486 -8.51 20.47 7.75
C PHE A 486 -8.17 21.79 8.41
N ASP A 487 -7.32 22.59 7.76
CA ASP A 487 -6.82 23.86 8.26
C ASP A 487 -7.75 25.04 7.86
N CYS A 488 -8.83 24.78 7.11
CA CYS A 488 -9.74 25.77 6.51
C CYS A 488 -9.00 26.88 5.73
N SER A 489 -7.85 26.56 5.12
CA SER A 489 -7.02 27.52 4.42
C SER A 489 -7.63 27.92 3.07
N GLU A 490 -7.21 29.07 2.54
CA GLU A 490 -7.60 29.48 1.20
C GLU A 490 -7.14 28.45 0.17
N TRP A 491 -8.05 28.12 -0.75
CA TRP A 491 -7.79 27.23 -1.87
C TRP A 491 -8.67 27.63 -3.05
N GLY A 492 -8.19 27.37 -4.25
CA GLY A 492 -8.95 27.63 -5.46
C GLY A 492 -8.08 27.77 -6.69
N GLN A 493 -8.65 28.33 -7.74
CA GLN A 493 -7.97 28.52 -9.01
C GLN A 493 -7.92 30.01 -9.34
N GLU A 494 -6.71 30.53 -9.47
CA GLU A 494 -6.48 31.82 -10.12
C GLU A 494 -6.47 31.61 -11.65
N ARG A 495 -7.22 32.43 -12.37
CA ARG A 495 -7.32 32.38 -13.83
C ARG A 495 -6.97 33.73 -14.41
N VAL A 496 -6.14 33.74 -15.45
CA VAL A 496 -5.59 34.96 -16.08
C VAL A 496 -6.46 35.48 -17.22
N GLY A 497 -7.41 34.67 -17.71
CA GLY A 497 -8.29 35.05 -18.82
C GLY A 497 -9.28 36.15 -18.43
N LYS A 498 -9.47 37.17 -19.30
CA LYS A 498 -10.39 38.31 -19.09
C LYS A 498 -11.82 37.92 -18.74
N GLU A 499 -12.31 36.78 -19.21
CA GLU A 499 -13.66 36.26 -18.95
C GLU A 499 -13.68 35.12 -17.92
N SER A 500 -12.51 34.72 -17.42
CA SER A 500 -12.37 33.64 -16.45
C SER A 500 -12.40 34.17 -15.04
N ARG A 501 -13.31 33.64 -14.22
CA ARG A 501 -13.39 34.01 -12.80
C ARG A 501 -12.34 33.25 -12.00
N SER A 502 -11.41 33.99 -11.39
CA SER A 502 -10.59 33.48 -10.28
C SER A 502 -11.48 33.25 -9.07
N ILE A 503 -11.41 32.07 -8.48
CA ILE A 503 -12.17 31.72 -7.27
C ILE A 503 -11.15 31.25 -6.25
N MET A 504 -10.96 32.04 -5.19
CA MET A 504 -10.17 31.70 -4.01
C MET A 504 -11.09 31.80 -2.80
N THR A 505 -11.27 30.69 -2.09
CA THR A 505 -12.18 30.61 -0.94
C THR A 505 -11.58 29.70 0.13
N PRO A 506 -11.84 29.94 1.42
CA PRO A 506 -11.50 28.98 2.47
C PRO A 506 -12.07 27.59 2.16
N MET A 507 -11.24 26.54 2.25
CA MET A 507 -11.64 25.16 2.01
C MET A 507 -12.48 24.64 3.17
N LYS A 508 -13.77 24.99 3.19
CA LYS A 508 -14.74 24.49 4.17
C LYS A 508 -15.39 23.24 3.62
N TYR A 509 -14.68 22.12 3.69
CA TYR A 509 -15.13 20.86 3.10
C TYR A 509 -15.08 19.71 4.11
N ASN A 510 -16.26 19.26 4.53
CA ASN A 510 -16.42 18.05 5.33
C ASN A 510 -16.76 16.88 4.40
N TRP A 511 -16.25 15.69 4.67
CA TRP A 511 -16.61 14.53 3.88
C TRP A 511 -16.38 13.23 4.64
N VAL A 512 -17.01 12.19 4.12
CA VAL A 512 -16.90 10.83 4.62
C VAL A 512 -16.69 9.88 3.46
N ALA A 513 -15.75 8.95 3.61
CA ALA A 513 -15.49 7.90 2.64
C ALA A 513 -15.41 6.52 3.28
N SER A 514 -15.51 5.50 2.43
CA SER A 514 -15.19 4.12 2.79
C SER A 514 -14.12 3.57 1.86
N THR A 515 -13.33 2.61 2.31
CA THR A 515 -12.35 1.92 1.46
C THR A 515 -12.00 0.53 2.02
N THR A 516 -11.28 -0.26 1.23
CA THR A 516 -10.68 -1.52 1.68
C THR A 516 -9.28 -1.29 2.24
N PRO A 517 -8.71 -2.20 3.04
CA PRO A 517 -7.32 -2.08 3.49
C PRO A 517 -6.31 -2.01 2.34
N GLY A 518 -6.60 -2.63 1.19
CA GLY A 518 -5.80 -2.48 -0.03
C GLY A 518 -5.92 -1.08 -0.64
N GLY A 519 -7.16 -0.60 -0.83
CA GLY A 519 -7.41 0.74 -1.36
C GLY A 519 -6.82 1.85 -0.48
N ALA A 520 -6.93 1.72 0.84
CA ALA A 520 -6.29 2.61 1.81
C ALA A 520 -4.76 2.68 1.61
N ARG A 521 -4.09 1.53 1.55
CA ARG A 521 -2.63 1.47 1.31
C ARG A 521 -2.23 2.08 -0.02
N ASN A 522 -3.01 1.85 -1.08
CA ASN A 522 -2.74 2.44 -2.39
C ASN A 522 -2.93 3.97 -2.40
N PHE A 523 -4.01 4.45 -1.77
CA PHE A 523 -4.32 5.88 -1.70
C PHE A 523 -3.24 6.66 -0.92
N PHE A 524 -2.79 6.12 0.21
CA PHE A 524 -1.82 6.80 1.08
C PHE A 524 -0.35 6.43 0.83
N GLY A 525 -0.06 5.39 0.06
CA GLY A 525 1.19 4.63 0.13
C GLY A 525 2.52 5.39 0.04
N ARG A 526 2.58 6.52 -0.70
CA ARG A 526 3.80 7.36 -0.80
C ARG A 526 3.72 8.66 0.02
N ARG A 527 2.62 8.89 0.74
CA ARG A 527 2.28 10.14 1.45
C ARG A 527 1.84 9.87 2.88
N LEU A 528 2.53 8.94 3.55
CA LEU A 528 2.25 8.58 4.93
C LEU A 528 2.85 9.58 5.92
N THR A 529 3.96 10.24 5.57
CA THR A 529 4.70 11.18 6.43
C THR A 529 4.36 12.65 6.19
N ASP A 530 3.59 12.99 5.16
CA ASP A 530 3.24 14.38 4.80
C ASP A 530 2.12 15.00 5.67
N GLY A 531 1.64 14.25 6.66
CA GLY A 531 0.58 14.66 7.58
C GLY A 531 -0.83 14.67 7.00
N THR A 532 -1.04 14.16 5.79
CA THR A 532 -2.40 14.00 5.21
C THR A 532 -3.22 13.02 6.05
N LEU A 533 -2.67 11.83 6.36
CA LEU A 533 -3.34 10.81 7.16
C LEU A 533 -3.79 11.35 8.54
N ASN A 534 -2.98 12.21 9.15
CA ASN A 534 -3.18 12.72 10.50
C ASN A 534 -4.40 13.65 10.58
N ARG A 535 -4.79 14.26 9.46
CA ARG A 535 -5.92 15.19 9.33
C ARG A 535 -7.28 14.50 9.18
N MET A 536 -7.32 13.17 9.13
CA MET A 536 -8.56 12.41 9.00
C MET A 536 -8.78 11.51 10.21
N ASN A 537 -10.04 11.26 10.50
CA ASN A 537 -10.43 10.23 11.45
C ASN A 537 -10.63 8.89 10.74
N ILE A 538 -10.04 7.83 11.27
CA ILE A 538 -10.11 6.47 10.72
C ILE A 538 -10.90 5.58 11.66
N SER A 539 -11.82 4.80 11.09
CA SER A 539 -12.52 3.73 11.80
C SER A 539 -12.45 2.42 11.02
N THR A 540 -12.74 1.31 11.69
CA THR A 540 -12.90 0.01 11.04
C THR A 540 -14.22 -0.68 11.40
N ILE A 541 -14.54 -1.73 10.66
CA ILE A 541 -15.61 -2.68 10.96
C ILE A 541 -14.92 -4.04 11.13
N PRO A 542 -15.10 -4.72 12.28
CA PRO A 542 -14.47 -6.00 12.53
C PRO A 542 -14.95 -7.04 11.52
N GLN A 543 -14.05 -7.95 11.15
CA GLN A 543 -14.41 -9.05 10.27
C GLN A 543 -15.29 -10.02 11.05
N ARG A 544 -16.46 -10.33 10.48
CA ARG A 544 -17.40 -11.29 11.09
C ARG A 544 -16.87 -12.71 10.91
N GLU A 545 -17.07 -13.53 11.94
CA GLU A 545 -16.75 -14.95 11.86
C GLU A 545 -17.57 -15.64 10.78
N ILE A 546 -16.96 -16.61 10.11
CA ILE A 546 -17.61 -17.39 9.05
C ILE A 546 -18.80 -18.13 9.67
N GLY A 547 -19.99 -17.93 9.09
CA GLY A 547 -21.23 -18.53 9.58
C GLY A 547 -22.00 -17.70 10.61
N SER A 548 -21.50 -16.53 11.02
CA SER A 548 -22.24 -15.62 11.90
C SER A 548 -23.61 -15.21 11.32
N PRO A 549 -24.67 -15.09 12.15
CA PRO A 549 -26.01 -14.72 11.69
C PRO A 549 -26.04 -13.29 11.12
N MET A 550 -26.77 -13.09 10.02
CA MET A 550 -26.84 -11.78 9.34
C MET A 550 -27.37 -10.69 10.29
N PRO A 551 -26.62 -9.59 10.51
CA PRO A 551 -27.05 -8.50 11.37
C PRO A 551 -28.28 -7.81 10.78
N ARG A 552 -29.24 -7.49 11.64
CA ARG A 552 -30.52 -6.89 11.24
C ARG A 552 -30.55 -5.44 11.68
N PHE A 553 -30.65 -4.54 10.71
CA PHE A 553 -30.82 -3.12 10.96
C PHE A 553 -32.25 -2.83 11.41
N GLY A 554 -32.38 -1.90 12.36
CA GLY A 554 -33.65 -1.27 12.70
C GLY A 554 -34.10 -0.29 11.61
N LYS A 555 -35.16 0.48 11.89
CA LYS A 555 -35.68 1.49 10.98
C LYS A 555 -35.65 2.86 11.64
N TYR A 556 -35.30 3.89 10.88
CA TYR A 556 -35.49 5.28 11.28
C TYR A 556 -36.97 5.64 11.17
N THR A 557 -37.58 6.01 12.30
CA THR A 557 -39.02 6.32 12.40
C THR A 557 -39.26 7.82 12.39
N GLU A 558 -40.49 8.27 12.13
CA GLU A 558 -40.85 9.70 12.22
C GLU A 558 -40.56 10.31 13.60
N LYS A 559 -40.74 9.52 14.68
CA LYS A 559 -40.39 9.95 16.04
C LYS A 559 -38.88 10.14 16.21
N TRP A 560 -38.09 9.30 15.56
CA TRP A 560 -36.64 9.42 15.55
C TRP A 560 -36.21 10.68 14.78
N GLU A 561 -36.81 10.92 13.61
CA GLU A 561 -36.56 12.12 12.80
C GLU A 561 -36.89 13.41 13.55
N ALA A 562 -38.01 13.42 14.29
CA ALA A 562 -38.39 14.56 15.12
C ALA A 562 -37.39 14.81 16.27
N LYS A 563 -36.74 13.77 16.81
CA LYS A 563 -35.64 13.93 17.78
C LYS A 563 -34.39 14.46 17.11
N LEU A 564 -34.00 13.90 15.95
CA LEU A 564 -32.84 14.33 15.18
C LEU A 564 -32.96 15.81 14.80
N ALA A 565 -34.13 16.24 14.34
CA ALA A 565 -34.41 17.62 13.93
C ALA A 565 -34.00 18.64 15.00
N LYS A 566 -34.25 18.38 16.28
CA LYS A 566 -33.87 19.27 17.39
C LYS A 566 -32.36 19.49 17.47
N TYR A 567 -31.57 18.44 17.26
CA TYR A 567 -30.11 18.55 17.26
C TYR A 567 -29.61 19.35 16.05
N LEU A 568 -30.25 19.18 14.89
CA LEU A 568 -29.93 19.97 13.68
C LEU A 568 -30.30 21.44 13.86
N ASP A 569 -31.47 21.73 14.45
CA ASP A 569 -31.93 23.09 14.72
C ASP A 569 -30.95 23.82 15.67
N ASN A 570 -30.44 23.13 16.70
CA ASN A 570 -29.41 23.69 17.60
C ASN A 570 -28.10 24.01 16.86
N LEU A 571 -27.67 23.16 15.92
CA LEU A 571 -26.47 23.40 15.12
C LEU A 571 -26.64 24.59 14.17
N GLU A 572 -27.79 24.72 13.51
CA GLU A 572 -28.07 25.87 12.62
C GLU A 572 -28.26 27.19 13.39
N ALA A 573 -28.71 27.11 14.65
CA ALA A 573 -28.87 28.28 15.51
C ALA A 573 -27.54 28.77 16.12
N ALA A 574 -26.50 27.94 16.18
CA ALA A 574 -25.20 28.31 16.71
C ALA A 574 -24.49 29.29 15.76
N THR A 575 -23.94 30.38 16.30
CA THR A 575 -23.16 31.36 15.54
C THR A 575 -22.21 32.13 16.47
N GLY A 576 -21.18 32.75 15.89
CA GLY A 576 -20.17 33.53 16.58
C GLY A 576 -19.08 32.68 17.23
N HIS A 577 -18.31 33.34 18.09
CA HIS A 577 -17.25 32.69 18.85
C HIS A 577 -17.84 32.01 20.09
N VAL A 578 -17.71 30.69 20.19
CA VAL A 578 -18.29 29.87 21.27
C VAL A 578 -17.20 29.24 22.12
N ARG A 579 -17.49 29.10 23.43
CA ARG A 579 -16.54 28.54 24.39
C ARG A 579 -17.15 27.41 25.21
N CYS A 580 -16.45 26.28 25.29
CA CYS A 580 -16.83 25.13 26.12
C CYS A 580 -15.67 24.74 27.05
N PRO A 581 -15.64 25.22 28.31
CA PRO A 581 -14.57 24.92 29.27
C PRO A 581 -14.39 23.41 29.54
N GLN A 582 -15.44 22.61 29.38
CA GLN A 582 -15.39 21.16 29.53
C GLN A 582 -14.66 20.50 28.36
N ALA A 583 -14.85 20.98 27.12
CA ALA A 583 -14.12 20.51 25.96
C ALA A 583 -12.64 20.91 26.02
N GLU A 584 -12.33 22.13 26.50
CA GLU A 584 -10.96 22.60 26.74
C GLU A 584 -10.23 21.68 27.72
N ARG A 585 -10.82 21.45 28.90
CA ARG A 585 -10.25 20.54 29.91
C ARG A 585 -10.08 19.11 29.41
N LEU A 586 -11.00 18.62 28.56
CA LEU A 586 -10.87 17.32 27.92
C LEU A 586 -9.68 17.29 26.96
N ALA A 587 -9.51 18.30 26.13
CA ALA A 587 -8.38 18.39 25.21
C ALA A 587 -7.03 18.48 25.95
N GLU A 588 -6.95 19.24 27.06
CA GLU A 588 -5.76 19.29 27.93
C GLU A 588 -5.48 17.95 28.64
N ALA A 589 -6.52 17.23 29.05
CA ALA A 589 -6.38 15.90 29.63
C ALA A 589 -5.87 14.91 28.58
N LEU A 590 -6.48 14.89 27.39
CA LEU A 590 -6.05 14.05 26.27
C LEU A 590 -4.64 14.36 25.82
N ASP A 591 -4.24 15.64 25.77
CA ASP A 591 -2.87 16.01 25.41
C ASP A 591 -1.84 15.40 26.36
N ARG A 592 -2.11 15.42 27.68
CA ARG A 592 -1.27 14.76 28.68
C ARG A 592 -1.30 13.24 28.54
N GLU A 593 -2.50 12.64 28.46
CA GLU A 593 -2.68 11.19 28.32
C GLU A 593 -1.93 10.64 27.09
N LEU A 594 -2.02 11.33 25.94
CA LEU A 594 -1.36 10.93 24.70
C LEU A 594 0.16 11.09 24.76
N LYS A 595 0.66 12.16 25.40
CA LYS A 595 2.10 12.36 25.63
C LYS A 595 2.68 11.31 26.55
N ASP A 596 1.98 10.99 27.64
CA ASP A 596 2.41 9.95 28.59
C ASP A 596 2.52 8.59 27.90
N ILE A 597 1.57 8.24 27.01
CA ILE A 597 1.65 7.03 26.20
C ILE A 597 2.84 7.09 25.24
N ALA A 598 3.01 8.18 24.50
CA ALA A 598 4.11 8.33 23.55
C ALA A 598 5.49 8.18 24.22
N VAL A 599 5.66 8.77 25.41
CA VAL A 599 6.88 8.67 26.21
C VAL A 599 7.06 7.25 26.74
N ALA A 600 6.01 6.63 27.27
CA ALA A 600 6.07 5.28 27.82
C ALA A 600 6.39 4.22 26.75
N THR A 601 5.90 4.38 25.53
CA THR A 601 6.18 3.49 24.40
C THR A 601 7.43 3.88 23.61
N ASN A 602 7.95 5.09 23.84
CA ASN A 602 9.01 5.72 23.06
C ASN A 602 8.72 5.71 21.54
N ASP A 603 7.46 5.99 21.18
CA ASP A 603 6.97 5.92 19.80
C ASP A 603 6.72 7.32 19.22
N ARG A 604 7.64 7.76 18.34
CA ARG A 604 7.57 9.07 17.68
C ARG A 604 6.45 9.15 16.65
N THR A 605 6.14 8.04 15.98
CA THR A 605 5.00 7.96 15.07
C THR A 605 3.71 8.21 15.88
N TYR A 606 3.61 7.66 17.08
CA TYR A 606 2.41 7.75 17.92
C TYR A 606 2.18 9.20 18.32
N GLU A 607 3.23 9.83 18.84
CA GLU A 607 3.24 11.23 19.22
C GLU A 607 2.76 12.12 18.04
N THR A 608 3.33 11.89 16.85
CA THR A 608 3.03 12.67 15.64
C THR A 608 1.58 12.50 15.18
N LEU A 609 1.05 11.28 15.23
CA LEU A 609 -0.36 11.01 14.92
C LEU A 609 -1.30 11.61 15.97
N SER A 610 -0.88 11.63 17.24
CA SER A 610 -1.69 12.05 18.39
C SER A 610 -2.07 13.53 18.35
N PHE A 611 -1.19 14.41 17.84
CA PHE A 611 -1.43 15.86 17.84
C PHE A 611 -2.72 16.25 17.11
N ARG A 612 -2.90 15.75 15.88
CA ARG A 612 -4.09 16.05 15.09
C ARG A 612 -5.29 15.18 15.50
N ALA A 613 -5.06 14.01 16.09
CA ALA A 613 -6.14 13.20 16.67
C ALA A 613 -6.83 13.95 17.83
N ASN A 614 -6.08 14.64 18.70
CA ASN A 614 -6.67 15.46 19.77
C ASN A 614 -7.46 16.66 19.21
N VAL A 615 -6.94 17.35 18.19
CA VAL A 615 -7.67 18.43 17.49
C VAL A 615 -9.00 17.92 16.92
N ILE A 616 -8.99 16.76 16.27
CA ILE A 616 -10.20 16.11 15.77
C ILE A 616 -11.16 15.78 16.92
N GLY A 617 -10.65 15.21 18.02
CA GLY A 617 -11.42 14.93 19.23
C GLY A 617 -12.11 16.17 19.79
N PHE A 618 -11.38 17.27 19.90
CA PHE A 618 -11.91 18.56 20.35
C PHE A 618 -13.03 19.08 19.43
N ARG A 619 -12.83 19.05 18.10
CA ARG A 619 -13.88 19.42 17.13
C ARG A 619 -15.13 18.54 17.28
N LYS A 620 -14.97 17.24 17.51
CA LYS A 620 -16.09 16.32 17.78
C LYS A 620 -16.82 16.69 19.08
N ALA A 621 -16.09 17.02 20.15
CA ALA A 621 -16.68 17.48 21.41
C ALA A 621 -17.51 18.75 21.22
N MET A 622 -16.99 19.73 20.47
CA MET A 622 -17.68 20.98 20.16
C MET A 622 -18.97 20.74 19.36
N VAL A 623 -18.92 19.90 18.31
CA VAL A 623 -20.11 19.55 17.51
C VAL A 623 -21.17 18.88 18.37
N LEU A 624 -20.79 17.91 19.21
CA LEU A 624 -21.73 17.21 20.10
C LEU A 624 -22.34 18.14 21.14
N TRP A 625 -21.53 19.02 21.74
CA TRP A 625 -21.99 19.99 22.73
C TRP A 625 -22.94 21.03 22.14
N LEU A 626 -22.62 21.58 20.95
CA LEU A 626 -23.48 22.52 20.24
C LEU A 626 -24.80 21.86 19.80
N ALA A 627 -24.73 20.65 19.24
CA ALA A 627 -25.94 19.90 18.87
C ALA A 627 -26.84 19.66 20.08
N ASN A 628 -26.26 19.45 21.26
CA ASN A 628 -26.98 19.27 22.50
C ASN A 628 -27.47 20.58 23.15
N GLY A 629 -27.49 21.69 22.40
CA GLY A 629 -27.97 22.99 22.88
C GLY A 629 -27.03 23.62 23.91
N CYS A 630 -25.72 23.47 23.71
CA CYS A 630 -24.68 23.96 24.62
C CYS A 630 -24.72 23.32 26.02
N VAL A 631 -25.26 22.10 26.14
CA VAL A 631 -25.29 21.33 27.39
C VAL A 631 -24.25 20.21 27.35
N TRP A 632 -23.32 20.22 28.31
CA TRP A 632 -22.29 19.19 28.43
C TRP A 632 -22.84 17.91 29.06
N GLU A 633 -22.37 16.76 28.57
CA GLU A 633 -22.65 15.44 29.14
C GLU A 633 -21.34 14.72 29.40
N LYS A 634 -21.23 14.00 30.53
CA LYS A 634 -20.04 13.16 30.79
C LYS A 634 -19.82 12.12 29.67
N ALA A 635 -20.91 11.66 29.06
CA ALA A 635 -20.83 10.74 27.93
C ALA A 635 -20.16 11.36 26.68
N ILE A 636 -20.18 12.69 26.49
CA ILE A 636 -19.39 13.37 25.44
C ILE A 636 -17.91 13.18 25.72
N GLU A 637 -17.48 13.37 26.97
CA GLU A 637 -16.10 13.19 27.37
C GLU A 637 -15.61 11.75 27.13
N ASP A 638 -16.38 10.77 27.62
CA ASP A 638 -16.02 9.35 27.52
C ASP A 638 -15.99 8.89 26.05
N PHE A 639 -16.96 9.31 25.24
CA PHE A 639 -17.02 9.01 23.82
C PHE A 639 -15.89 9.65 23.02
N VAL A 640 -15.59 10.93 23.25
CA VAL A 640 -14.52 11.63 22.54
C VAL A 640 -13.15 11.05 22.91
N ARG A 641 -12.90 10.80 24.20
CA ARG A 641 -11.66 10.13 24.64
C ARG A 641 -11.49 8.77 23.97
N TRP A 642 -12.52 7.93 24.00
CA TRP A 642 -12.52 6.65 23.29
C TRP A 642 -12.28 6.83 21.79
N SER A 643 -12.96 7.78 21.15
CA SER A 643 -12.89 8.03 19.71
C SER A 643 -11.47 8.42 19.26
N VAL A 644 -10.74 9.18 20.08
CA VAL A 644 -9.33 9.56 19.81
C VAL A 644 -8.41 8.35 19.89
N HIS A 645 -8.52 7.55 20.95
CA HIS A 645 -7.69 6.33 21.06
C HIS A 645 -8.05 5.28 19.99
N TYR A 646 -9.34 5.17 19.65
CA TYR A 646 -9.81 4.27 18.60
C TYR A 646 -9.30 4.68 17.21
N ASP A 647 -9.27 5.98 16.91
CA ASP A 647 -8.67 6.52 15.69
C ASP A 647 -7.19 6.18 15.57
N LEU A 648 -6.42 6.47 16.61
CA LEU A 648 -4.99 6.16 16.67
C LEU A 648 -4.75 4.65 16.50
N SER A 649 -5.55 3.84 17.19
CA SER A 649 -5.54 2.38 17.08
C SER A 649 -5.77 1.90 15.64
N CYS A 650 -6.75 2.48 14.94
CA CYS A 650 -7.02 2.16 13.54
C CYS A 650 -5.87 2.61 12.62
N LYS A 651 -5.32 3.81 12.83
CA LYS A 651 -4.18 4.32 12.06
C LYS A 651 -2.96 3.41 12.21
N TYR A 652 -2.65 2.99 13.43
CA TYR A 652 -1.59 2.02 13.71
C TYR A 652 -1.83 0.68 13.03
N ARG A 653 -3.04 0.14 13.18
CA ARG A 653 -3.42 -1.14 12.59
C ARG A 653 -3.23 -1.18 11.07
N PHE A 654 -3.57 -0.10 10.36
CA PHE A 654 -3.52 -0.09 8.89
C PHE A 654 -2.21 0.47 8.32
N PHE A 655 -1.52 1.35 9.03
CA PHE A 655 -0.40 2.13 8.50
C PHE A 655 0.85 2.14 9.38
N GLY A 656 0.82 1.62 10.61
CA GLY A 656 1.93 1.75 11.57
C GLY A 656 3.26 1.23 11.03
N GLU A 657 3.29 0.02 10.47
CA GLU A 657 4.51 -0.53 9.85
C GLU A 657 4.99 0.30 8.64
N ALA A 658 4.05 0.76 7.82
CA ALA A 658 4.36 1.53 6.62
C ALA A 658 4.89 2.93 6.96
N ILE A 659 4.37 3.56 8.02
CA ILE A 659 4.88 4.83 8.55
C ILE A 659 6.29 4.62 9.13
N ALA A 660 6.49 3.62 9.98
CA ALA A 660 7.80 3.32 10.56
C ALA A 660 8.86 3.05 9.48
N ARG A 661 8.50 2.34 8.40
CA ARG A 661 9.38 2.12 7.26
C ARG A 661 9.69 3.43 6.51
N ALA A 662 8.69 4.24 6.21
CA ALA A 662 8.87 5.52 5.55
C ALA A 662 9.73 6.49 6.38
N GLU A 663 9.53 6.53 7.70
CA GLU A 663 10.35 7.33 8.61
C GLU A 663 11.80 6.81 8.69
N ALA A 664 12.03 5.49 8.64
CA ALA A 664 13.37 4.93 8.59
C ALA A 664 14.09 5.28 7.27
N GLU A 665 13.37 5.25 6.15
CA GLU A 665 13.86 5.68 4.84
C GLU A 665 14.18 7.19 4.83
N ASP A 666 13.27 8.03 5.33
CA ASP A 666 13.47 9.48 5.47
C ASP A 666 14.65 9.80 6.43
N ASN A 667 14.79 9.07 7.54
CA ASN A 667 15.92 9.25 8.45
C ASN A 667 17.25 8.78 7.84
N SER A 668 17.22 7.79 6.94
CA SER A 668 18.42 7.34 6.22
C SER A 668 18.95 8.42 5.25
N CYS A 669 18.09 9.27 4.69
CA CYS A 669 18.51 10.38 3.84
C CYS A 669 18.93 11.65 4.60
N ILE A 670 18.64 11.74 5.91
CA ILE A 670 19.21 12.72 6.85
C ILE A 670 20.70 12.40 7.17
N GLY A 671 21.20 11.23 6.72
CA GLY A 671 22.55 10.72 6.90
C GLY A 671 23.67 11.40 6.09
N ARG A 672 23.66 12.72 5.93
CA ARG A 672 24.92 13.48 5.75
C ARG A 672 24.96 14.56 6.81
N ARG A 673 25.56 14.23 7.96
CA ARG A 673 26.06 15.23 8.91
C ARG A 673 26.81 16.29 8.10
N GLY A 674 26.52 17.57 8.36
CA GLY A 674 27.26 18.67 7.73
C GLY A 674 28.78 18.49 7.87
N PRO A 675 29.60 19.22 7.10
CA PRO A 675 31.05 19.01 7.05
C PRO A 675 31.65 18.94 8.46
N VAL A 676 32.10 17.74 8.85
CA VAL A 676 32.69 17.47 10.16
C VAL A 676 34.13 17.96 10.16
N ASN A 677 34.54 18.70 11.20
CA ASN A 677 35.93 19.11 11.37
C ASN A 677 36.78 17.92 11.84
N LEU A 678 37.30 17.15 10.88
CA LEU A 678 38.12 15.96 11.14
C LEU A 678 39.35 16.25 12.00
N VAL A 679 39.98 17.42 11.86
CA VAL A 679 41.15 17.78 12.69
C VAL A 679 40.77 17.93 14.17
N ALA A 680 39.58 18.46 14.45
CA ALA A 680 39.10 18.59 15.83
C ALA A 680 38.80 17.23 16.47
N GLU A 681 38.28 16.26 15.70
CA GLU A 681 37.85 14.97 16.23
C GLU A 681 38.95 13.91 16.36
N LEU A 682 40.09 14.06 15.67
CA LEU A 682 41.21 13.14 15.80
C LEU A 682 41.87 13.26 17.19
N PRO A 683 42.59 12.26 17.69
CA PRO A 683 43.43 12.42 18.88
C PRO A 683 44.55 13.45 18.64
N ASP A 684 45.23 13.89 19.70
CA ASP A 684 46.38 14.79 19.61
C ASP A 684 47.50 14.27 20.51
N PRO A 685 48.56 13.64 19.97
CA PRO A 685 48.84 13.40 18.54
C PRO A 685 47.94 12.33 17.90
N PHE A 686 47.87 12.31 16.55
CA PHE A 686 47.20 11.27 15.75
C PHE A 686 48.08 10.73 14.63
N THR A 687 47.73 9.56 14.09
CA THR A 687 48.40 8.88 12.98
C THR A 687 47.54 8.86 11.71
N VAL A 688 48.14 8.44 10.59
CA VAL A 688 47.39 8.22 9.33
C VAL A 688 46.27 7.17 9.53
N ASP A 689 46.51 6.15 10.35
CA ASP A 689 45.53 5.09 10.63
C ASP A 689 44.33 5.61 11.45
N ASP A 690 44.55 6.57 12.35
CA ASP A 690 43.47 7.22 13.08
C ASP A 690 42.57 8.04 12.14
N LEU A 691 43.17 8.72 11.14
CA LEU A 691 42.42 9.39 10.08
C LEU A 691 41.64 8.41 9.20
N LEU A 692 42.24 7.27 8.85
CA LEU A 692 41.58 6.24 8.04
C LEU A 692 40.40 5.61 8.78
N ARG A 693 40.56 5.31 10.07
CA ARG A 693 39.47 4.83 10.93
C ARG A 693 38.34 5.85 11.02
N LYS A 694 38.68 7.13 11.19
CA LYS A 694 37.69 8.21 11.25
C LYS A 694 36.97 8.44 9.93
N ARG A 695 37.66 8.25 8.80
CA ARG A 695 37.06 8.26 7.46
C ARG A 695 36.12 7.07 7.25
N ALA A 696 36.50 5.87 7.71
CA ALA A 696 35.65 4.69 7.66
C ALA A 696 34.35 4.89 8.47
N GLU A 697 34.44 5.47 9.68
CA GLU A 697 33.28 5.84 10.51
C GLU A 697 32.32 6.81 9.82
N LEU A 698 32.84 7.68 8.95
CA LEU A 698 32.06 8.69 8.22
C LEU A 698 31.65 8.25 6.80
N GLY A 699 31.91 6.99 6.41
CA GLY A 699 31.61 6.47 5.08
C GLY A 699 32.43 7.11 3.96
N ASN A 700 33.58 7.70 4.28
CA ASN A 700 34.51 8.30 3.31
C ASN A 700 35.52 7.26 2.78
N PRO A 701 36.11 7.49 1.59
CA PRO A 701 37.15 6.61 1.05
C PRO A 701 38.33 6.41 2.01
N THR A 702 38.65 5.16 2.31
CA THR A 702 39.71 4.72 3.24
C THR A 702 41.04 4.47 2.53
N ASP A 703 41.32 5.20 1.45
CA ASP A 703 42.58 5.13 0.72
C ASP A 703 43.68 5.90 1.46
N VAL A 704 44.80 5.21 1.70
CA VAL A 704 46.00 5.73 2.37
C VAL A 704 46.59 6.94 1.62
N HIS A 705 46.57 6.93 0.28
CA HIS A 705 47.10 8.03 -0.55
C HIS A 705 46.28 9.30 -0.33
N HIS A 706 44.95 9.18 -0.42
CA HIS A 706 44.03 10.28 -0.15
C HIS A 706 44.09 10.79 1.30
N ALA A 707 44.37 9.93 2.27
CA ALA A 707 44.54 10.33 3.67
C ALA A 707 45.83 11.15 3.86
N LYS A 708 46.94 10.73 3.24
CA LYS A 708 48.19 11.48 3.24
C LYS A 708 48.09 12.83 2.53
N ASP A 709 47.36 12.91 1.42
CA ASP A 709 47.12 14.18 0.73
C ASP A 709 46.30 15.16 1.57
N GLN A 710 45.30 14.66 2.30
CA GLN A 710 44.49 15.45 3.22
C GLN A 710 45.33 15.98 4.40
N ILE A 711 46.17 15.13 5.00
CA ILE A 711 47.11 15.55 6.05
C ILE A 711 48.10 16.58 5.49
N GLY A 712 48.66 16.36 4.30
CA GLY A 712 49.53 17.33 3.63
C GLY A 712 48.86 18.68 3.40
N ALA A 713 47.56 18.70 3.08
CA ALA A 713 46.78 19.92 2.98
C ALA A 713 46.55 20.60 4.35
N TRP A 714 46.40 19.84 5.44
CA TRP A 714 46.27 20.37 6.79
C TRP A 714 47.59 20.96 7.31
N VAL A 715 48.72 20.31 7.00
CA VAL A 715 50.06 20.83 7.29
C VAL A 715 50.31 22.15 6.54
N ARG A 716 50.02 22.20 5.23
CA ARG A 716 50.13 23.45 4.44
C ARG A 716 49.26 24.59 4.95
N ARG A 717 48.17 24.29 5.66
CA ARG A 717 47.22 25.26 6.22
C ARG A 717 47.44 25.53 7.71
N HIS A 718 48.52 25.02 8.29
CA HIS A 718 48.85 25.16 9.72
C HIS A 718 47.72 24.71 10.66
N LEU A 719 47.01 23.65 10.28
CA LEU A 719 46.02 23.00 11.14
C LEU A 719 46.64 21.88 11.98
N VAL A 720 47.70 21.25 11.47
CA VAL A 720 48.46 20.18 12.13
C VAL A 720 49.95 20.30 11.75
N GLU A 721 50.84 19.76 12.58
CA GLU A 721 52.29 19.72 12.39
C GLU A 721 52.84 18.31 12.61
N LEU A 722 54.08 18.06 12.16
CA LEU A 722 54.74 16.77 12.38
C LEU A 722 55.11 16.60 13.86
N GLY A 723 54.67 15.49 14.45
CA GLY A 723 54.98 15.16 15.84
C GLY A 723 56.43 14.71 16.04
N THR A 724 56.83 14.61 17.31
CA THR A 724 58.18 14.17 17.70
C THR A 724 58.43 12.69 17.41
N GLU A 725 57.38 11.88 17.28
CA GLU A 725 57.48 10.47 16.91
C GLU A 725 57.27 10.26 15.40
N PRO A 726 58.05 9.38 14.74
CA PRO A 726 57.91 9.13 13.31
C PRO A 726 56.49 8.70 12.93
N GLY A 727 55.86 9.43 11.99
CA GLY A 727 54.52 9.10 11.49
C GLY A 727 53.36 9.65 12.32
N THR A 728 53.64 10.47 13.35
CA THR A 728 52.63 11.16 14.17
C THR A 728 52.44 12.61 13.73
N TYR A 729 51.24 13.13 13.93
CA TYR A 729 50.86 14.51 13.65
C TYR A 729 50.20 15.13 14.89
N ILE A 730 50.56 16.37 15.21
CA ILE A 730 50.06 17.13 16.36
C ILE A 730 49.15 18.25 15.85
N LYS A 731 48.09 18.59 16.57
CA LYS A 731 47.20 19.69 16.20
C LYS A 731 47.84 21.03 16.55
N CYS A 732 47.86 21.96 15.60
CA CYS A 732 48.31 23.32 15.89
C CYS A 732 47.26 23.99 16.79
N ARG A 733 47.64 24.40 18.00
CA ARG A 733 46.76 25.19 18.89
C ARG A 733 46.47 26.53 18.21
N LYS A 734 45.19 26.82 17.97
CA LYS A 734 44.72 28.17 17.66
C LYS A 734 44.32 28.90 18.92
#